data_AF-A0A078AFA5-F1
#
_entry.id   AF-A0A078AFA5-F1
#
_cell.length_a   1.000
_cell.length_b   1.000
_cell.length_c   1.000
_cell.angle_alpha   90.00
_cell.angle_beta   90.00
_cell.angle_gamma   90.00
#
_symmetry.space_group_name_H-M   'P 1'
#
loop_
_entity.id
_entity.type
_entity.pdbx_description
1 polymer ?
#
loop_
_entity_poly.entity_id
_entity_poly.type
_entity_poly.pdbx_seq_one_letter_code
_entity_poly.pdbx_strand_id
1 'polypeptide(L)'
;MEEDQEKFLDEHMAVVRQQAFYMKKALDHNSLREALKHSSAMLCELKTSLLSPRNYFNLFMMVFDELGYLENHFIEESSKGRKMADLYESVQHAGNIIPRLYLMITVGSAYVKIKEAPVKLILRDLLDMVKGVQQPVRGLFLRYYLLKMMKDKLPDKGSTYEGEGGDVNDAIEFILQNMSEMNRLWVRLQHLSSTKDKEQREIERNELRVTVGENIIRLGHLDGLTYDIYKSVVLPKILEIIVICKDTMAQQYLMDCIIQVFPDEYHLQSLESLLDTTSNLNSNVDIKSIFINLMEKLSKFAANADSDVVTINKDLDIFKLFKKYTDKIIEEQGKTIEVARLLELEVAFMNFSIKTYPKNINYVNQILESCVQILKSTTIHNSDNNSMKLLVKLLSIPLESLSIAVLNMNHYPTLMKYMKFNNRRTVALRIVKAVINDKNHLSSPKTVDQLIDFIMPLLQDDKDSSEEDPQEFEEGQVAVAKLVHLVYHKTNIDLYFEILMKFKRIFVKGGIKRMKYTLPAMIFSLFRLSQELVNRPSMGHEEEIKMEDDEPSLKLPMVDQVKIFKCVGELIGLIKQQYPDLSLRLYLQAAEAVNRIPNYHELEEEAYDFCTNSLLIYEEELSDSEAKFAAINLIVSTMFTLVCFGQENYDTLVTNTVSYCSKLLKKPSQCEAITFASSLYYSNFKKQGNKVMDCLKRAIKIADICQNQAKNLYLFAIILNKYLYFYSIDAEFITAEDINNLLDLIKEQIDQIENGSEDQVKDALKYFQNTKAAIKLKQEEQSKYKDINIHAI
;
A
#
# COMPACT_ATOMS: atom_id res chain seq x y z
N MET A 1 45.05 14.31 15.05
CA MET A 1 43.87 14.46 15.93
C MET A 1 43.24 13.10 16.24
N GLU A 2 42.64 12.37 15.29
CA GLU A 2 42.10 11.02 15.58
C GLU A 2 43.19 10.00 15.97
N GLU A 3 44.30 9.93 15.23
CA GLU A 3 45.43 9.05 15.58
C GLU A 3 46.07 9.38 16.94
N ASP A 4 45.99 10.63 17.39
CA ASP A 4 46.50 11.04 18.71
C ASP A 4 45.49 10.67 19.82
N GLN A 5 44.19 10.74 19.52
CA GLN A 5 43.12 10.33 20.43
C GLN A 5 43.13 8.82 20.69
N GLU A 6 43.42 8.00 19.67
CA GLU A 6 43.56 6.55 19.84
C GLU A 6 44.79 6.20 20.68
N LYS A 7 45.94 6.85 20.43
CA LYS A 7 47.14 6.65 21.26
C LYS A 7 46.91 6.99 22.73
N PHE A 8 46.30 8.14 23.01
CA PHE A 8 45.97 8.51 24.39
C PHE A 8 44.98 7.54 25.04
N LEU A 9 44.00 7.04 24.28
CA LEU A 9 43.06 6.04 24.79
C LEU A 9 43.78 4.74 25.14
N ASP A 10 44.65 4.24 24.26
CA ASP A 10 45.39 3.00 24.47
C ASP A 10 46.35 3.09 25.67
N GLU A 11 47.02 4.23 25.85
CA GLU A 11 47.87 4.49 27.03
C GLU A 11 47.05 4.41 28.33
N HIS A 12 45.93 5.13 28.40
CA HIS A 12 45.04 5.11 29.56
C HIS A 12 44.46 3.70 29.81
N MET A 13 44.01 3.01 28.77
CA MET A 13 43.47 1.65 28.88
C MET A 13 44.53 0.64 29.33
N ALA A 14 45.79 0.76 28.89
CA ALA A 14 46.87 -0.09 29.33
C ALA A 14 47.14 0.07 30.84
N VAL A 15 47.11 1.30 31.36
CA VAL A 15 47.24 1.57 32.79
C VAL A 15 46.05 0.98 33.56
N VAL A 16 44.81 1.16 33.06
CA VAL A 16 43.62 0.55 33.69
C VAL A 16 43.75 -0.97 33.74
N ARG A 17 44.17 -1.64 32.66
CA ARG A 17 44.36 -3.11 32.63
C ARG A 17 45.38 -3.55 33.68
N GLN A 18 46.50 -2.83 33.74
CA GLN A 18 47.58 -3.14 34.68
C GLN A 18 47.13 -2.97 36.14
N GLN A 19 46.49 -1.84 36.47
CA GLN A 19 46.02 -1.57 37.83
C GLN A 19 44.86 -2.48 38.23
N ALA A 20 43.94 -2.79 37.31
CA ALA A 20 42.87 -3.76 37.52
C ALA A 20 43.40 -5.16 37.83
N PHE A 21 44.45 -5.61 37.12
CA PHE A 21 45.10 -6.90 37.42
C PHE A 21 45.69 -6.92 38.83
N TYR A 22 46.41 -5.87 39.24
CA TYR A 22 46.96 -5.78 40.59
C TYR A 22 45.89 -5.62 41.66
N MET A 23 44.78 -4.92 41.36
CA MET A 23 43.61 -4.83 42.23
C MET A 23 43.03 -6.23 42.47
N LYS A 24 42.68 -6.99 41.41
CA LYS A 24 42.14 -8.35 41.51
C LYS A 24 43.07 -9.28 42.28
N LYS A 25 44.37 -9.25 41.97
CA LYS A 25 45.38 -10.02 42.71
C LYS A 25 45.40 -9.65 44.20
N ALA A 26 45.33 -8.37 44.55
CA ALA A 26 45.31 -7.95 45.96
C ALA A 26 44.02 -8.39 46.68
N LEU A 27 42.87 -8.40 45.98
CA LEU A 27 41.61 -8.93 46.50
C LEU A 27 41.70 -10.44 46.79
N ASP A 28 42.33 -11.22 45.90
CA ASP A 28 42.55 -12.67 46.11
C ASP A 28 43.42 -12.96 47.35
N HIS A 29 44.38 -12.07 47.64
CA HIS A 29 45.24 -12.15 48.83
C HIS A 29 44.60 -11.51 50.09
N ASN A 30 43.32 -11.12 50.04
CA ASN A 30 42.57 -10.43 51.10
C ASN A 30 43.21 -9.10 51.58
N SER A 31 44.04 -8.47 50.74
CA SER A 31 44.72 -7.20 51.03
C SER A 31 43.90 -6.02 50.54
N LEU A 32 42.86 -5.67 51.30
CA LEU A 32 41.91 -4.61 50.92
C LEU A 32 42.58 -3.24 50.74
N ARG A 33 43.55 -2.90 51.59
CA ARG A 33 44.25 -1.61 51.52
C ARG A 33 45.04 -1.47 50.21
N GLU A 34 45.69 -2.54 49.77
CA GLU A 34 46.41 -2.55 48.50
C GLU A 34 45.45 -2.58 47.32
N ALA A 35 44.35 -3.33 47.42
CA ALA A 35 43.30 -3.31 46.42
C ALA A 35 42.74 -1.89 46.20
N LEU A 36 42.35 -1.19 47.27
CA LEU A 36 41.87 0.20 47.20
C LEU A 36 42.91 1.18 46.65
N LYS A 37 44.20 0.96 46.93
CA LYS A 37 45.29 1.76 46.35
C LYS A 37 45.36 1.56 44.84
N HIS A 38 45.28 0.32 44.35
CA HIS A 38 45.26 0.01 42.93
C HIS A 38 43.97 0.47 42.26
N SER A 39 42.80 0.33 42.90
CA SER A 39 41.53 0.89 42.42
C SER A 39 41.59 2.41 42.31
N SER A 40 42.18 3.10 43.30
CA SER A 40 42.34 4.55 43.25
C SER A 40 43.32 5.00 42.17
N ALA A 41 44.37 4.21 41.89
CA ALA A 41 45.29 4.47 40.78
C ALA A 41 44.58 4.30 39.43
N MET A 42 43.83 3.20 39.26
CA MET A 42 42.99 2.95 38.08
C MET A 42 41.99 4.10 37.83
N LEU A 43 41.31 4.55 38.88
CA LEU A 43 40.33 5.64 38.79
C LEU A 43 40.96 7.03 38.54
N CYS A 44 42.27 7.18 38.76
CA CYS A 44 42.95 8.43 38.40
C CYS A 44 42.97 8.67 36.89
N GLU A 45 42.89 7.61 36.07
CA GLU A 45 42.85 7.73 34.60
C GLU A 45 41.57 8.46 34.12
N LEU A 46 40.46 8.31 34.85
CA LEU A 46 39.22 9.06 34.59
C LEU A 46 39.32 10.57 34.85
N LYS A 47 40.44 11.05 35.41
CA LYS A 47 40.73 12.49 35.55
C LYS A 47 41.27 13.13 34.27
N THR A 48 41.44 12.39 33.18
CA THR A 48 41.89 12.97 31.91
C THR A 48 40.86 13.97 31.35
N SER A 49 41.36 15.00 30.66
CA SER A 49 40.57 15.89 29.79
C SER A 49 41.01 15.80 28.33
N LEU A 50 41.95 14.91 28.02
CA LEU A 50 42.56 14.81 26.69
C LEU A 50 41.70 13.99 25.73
N LEU A 51 40.81 13.14 26.26
CA LEU A 51 39.97 12.26 25.47
C LEU A 51 38.69 12.96 25.01
N SER A 52 38.27 12.67 23.78
CA SER A 52 36.92 12.96 23.30
C SER A 52 35.87 12.21 24.13
N PRO A 53 34.62 12.69 24.21
CA PRO A 53 33.54 12.01 24.94
C PRO A 53 33.34 10.55 24.57
N ARG A 54 33.46 10.20 23.28
CA ARG A 54 33.39 8.81 22.80
C ARG A 54 34.52 7.94 23.36
N ASN A 55 35.76 8.42 23.32
CA ASN A 55 36.89 7.66 23.85
C ASN A 55 36.88 7.63 25.38
N TYR A 56 36.42 8.70 26.02
CA TYR A 56 36.18 8.73 27.45
C TYR A 56 35.10 7.70 27.85
N PHE A 57 34.04 7.53 27.06
CA PHE A 57 33.03 6.49 27.28
C PHE A 57 33.64 5.09 27.21
N ASN A 58 34.52 4.80 26.24
CA ASN A 58 35.21 3.51 26.15
C ASN A 58 36.08 3.24 27.39
N LEU A 59 36.86 4.23 27.82
CA LEU A 59 37.65 4.14 29.06
C LEU A 59 36.75 3.95 30.28
N PHE A 60 35.64 4.69 30.36
CA PHE A 60 34.64 4.58 31.41
C PHE A 60 34.02 3.19 31.48
N MET A 61 33.62 2.60 30.36
CA MET A 61 33.03 1.26 30.32
C MET A 61 34.00 0.19 30.82
N MET A 62 35.29 0.31 30.46
CA MET A 62 36.30 -0.59 30.97
C MET A 62 36.45 -0.47 32.50
N VAL A 63 36.50 0.76 33.03
CA VAL A 63 36.56 0.98 34.48
C VAL A 63 35.27 0.52 35.17
N PHE A 64 34.11 0.71 34.54
CA PHE A 64 32.81 0.28 35.03
C PHE A 64 32.79 -1.22 35.31
N ASP A 65 33.25 -2.03 34.35
CA ASP A 65 33.30 -3.48 34.48
C ASP A 65 34.23 -3.90 35.64
N GLU A 66 35.39 -3.24 35.76
CA GLU A 66 36.36 -3.50 36.83
C GLU A 66 35.83 -3.14 38.23
N LEU A 67 35.06 -2.04 38.35
CA LEU A 67 34.39 -1.69 39.59
C LEU A 67 33.25 -2.66 39.97
N GLY A 68 32.61 -3.31 38.99
CA GLY A 68 31.62 -4.36 39.25
C GLY A 68 32.22 -5.56 39.99
N TYR A 69 33.45 -5.96 39.67
CA TYR A 69 34.17 -6.98 40.43
C TYR A 69 34.45 -6.53 41.87
N LEU A 70 34.81 -5.26 42.04
CA LEU A 70 35.09 -4.67 43.35
C LEU A 70 33.82 -4.60 44.22
N GLU A 71 32.66 -4.25 43.65
CA GLU A 71 31.36 -4.27 44.34
C GLU A 71 31.03 -5.66 44.88
N ASN A 72 31.15 -6.69 44.05
CA ASN A 72 30.86 -8.07 44.44
C ASN A 72 31.77 -8.53 45.58
N HIS A 73 33.05 -8.17 45.53
CA HIS A 73 33.97 -8.49 46.60
C HIS A 73 33.64 -7.76 47.91
N PHE A 74 33.19 -6.49 47.87
CA PHE A 74 32.71 -5.82 49.08
C PHE A 74 31.51 -6.55 49.69
N ILE A 75 30.58 -7.02 48.87
CA ILE A 75 29.42 -7.79 49.34
C ILE A 75 29.87 -9.08 50.05
N GLU A 76 30.83 -9.80 49.47
CA GLU A 76 31.42 -11.00 50.09
C GLU A 76 32.16 -10.68 51.39
N GLU A 77 32.89 -9.58 51.47
CA GLU A 77 33.64 -9.17 52.67
C GLU A 77 32.75 -8.83 53.87
N SER A 78 31.55 -8.28 53.65
CA SER A 78 30.58 -8.10 54.75
C SER A 78 30.15 -9.45 55.33
N SER A 79 29.96 -10.47 54.49
CA SER A 79 29.62 -11.82 54.96
C SER A 79 30.70 -12.44 55.85
N LYS A 80 31.95 -11.93 55.76
CA LYS A 80 33.09 -12.31 56.63
C LYS A 80 33.17 -11.48 57.92
N GLY A 81 32.19 -10.61 58.21
CA GLY A 81 32.03 -9.89 59.48
C GLY A 81 32.63 -8.48 59.55
N ARG A 82 33.02 -7.87 58.42
CA ARG A 82 33.45 -6.46 58.38
C ARG A 82 32.25 -5.52 58.26
N LYS A 83 32.22 -4.46 59.07
CA LYS A 83 31.17 -3.43 59.01
C LYS A 83 31.31 -2.56 57.77
N MET A 84 30.23 -2.35 57.03
CA MET A 84 30.26 -1.49 55.82
C MET A 84 30.45 -0.01 56.13
N ALA A 85 30.07 0.44 57.33
CA ALA A 85 30.30 1.82 57.78
C ALA A 85 31.79 2.21 57.72
N ASP A 86 32.67 1.35 58.24
CA ASP A 86 34.12 1.60 58.29
C ASP A 86 34.71 1.61 56.86
N LEU A 87 34.17 0.79 55.96
CA LEU A 87 34.55 0.76 54.55
C LEU A 87 34.11 2.04 53.82
N TYR A 88 32.89 2.50 54.09
CA TYR A 88 32.33 3.73 53.52
C TYR A 88 33.11 4.96 53.96
N GLU A 89 33.60 5.00 55.20
CA GLU A 89 34.51 6.05 55.68
C GLU A 89 35.92 5.90 55.07
N SER A 90 36.45 4.67 55.02
CA SER A 90 37.81 4.40 54.54
C SER A 90 38.05 4.87 53.11
N VAL A 91 37.09 4.65 52.21
CA VAL A 91 37.21 5.08 50.80
C VAL A 91 37.18 6.61 50.64
N GLN A 92 36.67 7.35 51.63
CA GLN A 92 36.66 8.82 51.62
C GLN A 92 38.06 9.42 51.84
N HIS A 93 39.01 8.66 52.40
CA HIS A 93 40.39 9.10 52.55
C HIS A 93 41.17 9.19 51.22
N ALA A 94 40.61 8.71 50.11
CA ALA A 94 41.21 8.87 48.79
C ALA A 94 41.42 10.37 48.48
N GLY A 95 42.66 10.80 48.24
CA GLY A 95 43.01 12.22 48.12
C GLY A 95 42.36 12.95 46.93
N ASN A 96 42.10 12.24 45.82
CA ASN A 96 41.48 12.80 44.62
C ASN A 96 39.95 12.58 44.63
N ILE A 97 39.17 13.61 44.25
CA ILE A 97 37.71 13.57 44.28
C ILE A 97 37.09 12.50 43.36
N ILE A 98 37.63 12.31 42.15
CA ILE A 98 37.08 11.33 41.18
C ILE A 98 37.21 9.90 41.73
N PRO A 99 38.41 9.37 42.06
CA PRO A 99 38.52 8.07 42.72
C PRO A 99 37.66 7.93 43.98
N ARG A 100 37.64 8.97 44.82
CA ARG A 100 36.85 8.99 46.05
C ARG A 100 35.38 8.72 45.80
N LEU A 101 34.77 9.47 44.89
CA LEU A 101 33.33 9.38 44.64
C LEU A 101 32.94 8.08 43.94
N TYR A 102 33.74 7.59 42.98
CA TYR A 102 33.48 6.27 42.36
C TYR A 102 33.54 5.14 43.39
N LEU A 103 34.57 5.12 44.25
CA LEU A 103 34.68 4.12 45.33
C LEU A 103 33.55 4.26 46.34
N MET A 104 33.19 5.48 46.72
CA MET A 104 32.09 5.76 47.66
C MET A 104 30.74 5.30 47.10
N ILE A 105 30.49 5.48 45.80
CA ILE A 105 29.29 4.95 45.12
C ILE A 105 29.32 3.42 45.12
N THR A 106 30.45 2.79 44.78
CA THR A 106 30.58 1.33 44.78
C THR A 106 30.33 0.73 46.17
N VAL A 107 30.92 1.33 47.22
CA VAL A 107 30.69 0.89 48.60
C VAL A 107 29.26 1.20 49.04
N GLY A 108 28.72 2.39 48.73
CA GLY A 108 27.35 2.76 49.05
C GLY A 108 26.31 1.82 48.42
N SER A 109 26.55 1.38 47.19
CA SER A 109 25.77 0.37 46.48
C SER A 109 25.78 -0.98 47.22
N ALA A 110 26.96 -1.46 47.64
CA ALA A 110 27.08 -2.67 48.45
C ALA A 110 26.42 -2.51 49.83
N TYR A 111 26.58 -1.35 50.46
CA TYR A 111 26.05 -1.02 51.78
C TYR A 111 24.51 -1.10 51.81
N VAL A 112 23.88 -0.58 50.76
CA VAL A 112 22.43 -0.69 50.54
C VAL A 112 22.00 -2.14 50.28
N LYS A 113 22.73 -2.86 49.43
CA LYS A 113 22.37 -4.23 49.03
C LYS A 113 22.38 -5.22 50.22
N ILE A 114 23.29 -5.03 51.17
CA ILE A 114 23.39 -5.85 52.38
C ILE A 114 22.37 -5.43 53.46
N LYS A 115 21.68 -4.28 53.26
CA LYS A 115 20.67 -3.71 54.17
C LYS A 115 21.21 -3.25 55.53
N GLU A 116 22.50 -2.91 55.63
CA GLU A 116 23.07 -2.34 56.86
C GLU A 116 22.76 -0.83 57.00
N ALA A 117 22.36 -0.14 55.93
CA ALA A 117 21.95 1.27 55.95
C ALA A 117 20.67 1.52 55.13
N PRO A 118 19.81 2.46 55.57
CA PRO A 118 18.61 2.83 54.82
C PRO A 118 19.00 3.54 53.52
N VAL A 119 18.35 3.13 52.43
CA VAL A 119 18.66 3.58 51.06
C VAL A 119 18.55 5.10 50.93
N LYS A 120 17.50 5.69 51.51
CA LYS A 120 17.25 7.14 51.51
C LYS A 120 18.45 7.96 52.00
N LEU A 121 19.11 7.53 53.07
CA LEU A 121 20.24 8.28 53.63
C LEU A 121 21.47 8.20 52.72
N ILE A 122 21.77 7.00 52.20
CA ILE A 122 22.90 6.80 51.27
C ILE A 122 22.65 7.55 49.96
N LEU A 123 21.44 7.50 49.39
CA LEU A 123 21.10 8.23 48.17
C LEU A 123 21.26 9.74 48.35
N ARG A 124 20.78 10.31 49.47
CA ARG A 124 20.90 11.74 49.76
C ARG A 124 22.36 12.17 49.93
N ASP A 125 23.14 11.40 50.69
CA ASP A 125 24.57 11.65 50.89
C ASP A 125 25.35 11.58 49.57
N LEU A 126 25.19 10.51 48.80
CA LEU A 126 25.83 10.37 47.49
C LEU A 126 25.44 11.49 46.52
N LEU A 127 24.16 11.90 46.49
CA LEU A 127 23.73 13.03 45.65
C LEU A 127 24.38 14.35 46.05
N ASP A 128 24.48 14.62 47.35
CA ASP A 128 25.11 15.84 47.86
C ASP A 128 26.61 15.85 47.58
N MET A 129 27.29 14.72 47.73
CA MET A 129 28.73 14.60 47.49
C MET A 129 29.10 14.67 46.00
N VAL A 130 28.27 14.11 45.11
CA VAL A 130 28.52 14.16 43.65
C VAL A 130 28.37 15.59 43.09
N LYS A 131 27.73 16.52 43.81
CA LYS A 131 27.72 17.96 43.45
C LYS A 131 29.14 18.57 43.42
N GLY A 132 30.12 17.95 44.08
CA GLY A 132 31.51 18.40 44.04
C GLY A 132 32.17 18.37 42.67
N VAL A 133 31.62 17.60 41.70
CA VAL A 133 32.19 17.48 40.34
C VAL A 133 31.38 18.31 39.35
N GLN A 134 31.88 19.50 39.02
CA GLN A 134 31.23 20.45 38.11
C GLN A 134 31.75 20.40 36.67
N GLN A 135 32.80 19.62 36.40
CA GLN A 135 33.30 19.40 35.04
C GLN A 135 32.26 18.55 34.27
N PRO A 136 31.75 19.00 33.11
CA PRO A 136 30.62 18.35 32.41
C PRO A 136 30.78 16.86 32.11
N VAL A 137 31.84 16.45 31.40
CA VAL A 137 32.01 15.05 30.96
C VAL A 137 32.16 14.11 32.15
N ARG A 138 33.05 14.42 33.08
CA ARG A 138 33.33 13.62 34.28
C ARG A 138 32.12 13.58 35.21
N GLY A 139 31.44 14.72 35.38
CA GLY A 139 30.23 14.82 36.19
C GLY A 139 29.06 14.03 35.60
N LEU A 140 28.87 14.06 34.28
CA LEU A 140 27.87 13.26 33.58
C LEU A 140 28.13 11.76 33.77
N PHE A 141 29.36 11.29 33.53
CA PHE A 141 29.67 9.86 33.69
C PHE A 141 29.64 9.41 35.15
N LEU A 142 30.05 10.24 36.10
CA LEU A 142 29.95 9.93 37.53
C LEU A 142 28.48 9.83 37.98
N ARG A 143 27.61 10.74 37.53
CA ARG A 143 26.17 10.69 37.83
C ARG A 143 25.46 9.55 37.11
N TYR A 144 25.89 9.24 35.89
CA TYR A 144 25.43 8.07 35.14
C TYR A 144 25.83 6.77 35.85
N TYR A 145 27.07 6.69 36.37
CA TYR A 145 27.55 5.59 37.20
C TYR A 145 26.70 5.44 38.47
N LEU A 146 26.48 6.53 39.20
CA LEU A 146 25.61 6.56 40.38
C LEU A 146 24.23 5.97 40.08
N LEU A 147 23.59 6.44 38.99
CA LEU A 147 22.27 5.94 38.60
C LEU A 147 22.31 4.45 38.23
N LYS A 148 23.33 3.99 37.50
CA LYS A 148 23.46 2.57 37.10
C LYS A 148 23.76 1.65 38.28
N MET A 149 24.55 2.08 39.25
CA MET A 149 24.86 1.30 40.47
C MET A 149 23.65 1.21 41.41
N MET A 150 22.82 2.26 41.47
CA MET A 150 21.66 2.29 42.35
C MET A 150 20.39 1.75 41.69
N LYS A 151 20.38 1.44 40.39
CA LYS A 151 19.15 1.13 39.63
C LYS A 151 18.33 0.02 40.29
N ASP A 152 18.95 -1.10 40.66
CA ASP A 152 18.32 -2.29 41.25
C ASP A 152 18.04 -2.15 42.75
N LYS A 153 18.35 -0.98 43.33
CA LYS A 153 18.38 -0.72 44.76
C LYS A 153 17.51 0.47 45.17
N LEU A 154 16.77 1.06 44.22
CA LEU A 154 15.87 2.17 44.51
C LEU A 154 14.65 1.69 45.32
N PRO A 155 14.16 2.48 46.29
CA PRO A 155 12.88 2.20 46.94
C PRO A 155 11.76 2.29 45.90
N ASP A 156 10.98 1.23 45.77
CA ASP A 156 9.87 1.14 44.82
C ASP A 156 8.76 0.27 45.41
N LYS A 157 7.54 0.38 44.90
CA LYS A 157 6.38 -0.34 45.43
C LYS A 157 6.56 -1.86 45.28
N GLY A 158 6.52 -2.59 46.37
CA GLY A 158 6.77 -4.03 46.41
C GLY A 158 8.26 -4.42 46.38
N SER A 159 9.17 -3.45 46.44
CA SER A 159 10.61 -3.72 46.48
C SER A 159 11.07 -4.02 47.91
N THR A 160 12.16 -4.79 48.05
CA THR A 160 12.73 -5.12 49.37
C THR A 160 13.36 -3.94 50.11
N TYR A 161 13.37 -2.78 49.47
CA TYR A 161 13.92 -1.52 49.95
C TYR A 161 12.83 -0.51 50.36
N GLU A 162 11.55 -0.87 50.16
CA GLU A 162 10.39 -0.10 50.64
C GLU A 162 10.20 -0.25 52.16
N GLY A 163 9.91 0.85 52.87
CA GLY A 163 9.65 0.86 54.31
C GLY A 163 10.56 1.82 55.07
N GLU A 164 11.28 1.35 56.11
CA GLU A 164 12.23 2.17 56.88
C GLU A 164 13.39 2.75 56.02
N GLY A 165 13.62 2.15 54.84
CA GLY A 165 14.65 2.55 53.88
C GLY A 165 14.27 3.69 52.92
N GLY A 166 13.00 4.10 52.86
CA GLY A 166 12.46 5.09 51.92
C GLY A 166 11.25 4.60 51.14
N ASP A 167 10.65 5.49 50.35
CA ASP A 167 9.50 5.21 49.48
C ASP A 167 9.75 5.59 48.00
N VAL A 168 8.77 5.32 47.15
CA VAL A 168 8.82 5.68 45.72
C VAL A 168 9.08 7.17 45.50
N ASN A 169 8.58 8.04 46.39
CA ASN A 169 8.77 9.48 46.28
C ASN A 169 10.23 9.87 46.49
N ASP A 170 10.92 9.23 47.43
CA ASP A 170 12.37 9.40 47.64
C ASP A 170 13.16 8.99 46.39
N ALA A 171 12.78 7.90 45.73
CA ALA A 171 13.40 7.48 44.46
C ALA A 171 13.15 8.49 43.34
N ILE A 172 11.92 9.00 43.22
CA ILE A 172 11.54 10.02 42.25
C ILE A 172 12.33 11.32 42.49
N GLU A 173 12.41 11.79 43.74
CA GLU A 173 13.17 12.99 44.09
C GLU A 173 14.65 12.82 43.76
N PHE A 174 15.23 11.66 44.09
CA PHE A 174 16.62 11.32 43.74
C PHE A 174 16.87 11.40 42.23
N ILE A 175 16.03 10.76 41.42
CA ILE A 175 16.22 10.74 39.96
C ILE A 175 16.00 12.14 39.36
N LEU A 176 14.99 12.88 39.80
CA LEU A 176 14.72 14.23 39.29
C LEU A 176 15.83 15.22 39.65
N GLN A 177 16.39 15.13 40.85
CA GLN A 177 17.53 15.97 41.24
C GLN A 177 18.78 15.60 40.44
N ASN A 178 19.03 14.31 40.22
CA ASN A 178 20.15 13.85 39.40
C ASN A 178 19.99 14.31 37.95
N MET A 179 18.78 14.19 37.38
CA MET A 179 18.43 14.63 36.03
C MET A 179 18.64 16.14 35.85
N SER A 180 18.17 16.96 36.80
CA SER A 180 18.36 18.41 36.78
C SER A 180 19.85 18.78 36.71
N GLU A 181 20.69 18.18 37.55
CA GLU A 181 22.12 18.44 37.55
C GLU A 181 22.83 17.91 36.29
N MET A 182 22.45 16.72 35.80
CA MET A 182 22.97 16.18 34.55
C MET A 182 22.60 17.07 33.35
N ASN A 183 21.35 17.57 33.29
CA ASN A 183 20.93 18.50 32.26
C ASN A 183 21.73 19.81 32.31
N ARG A 184 21.97 20.36 33.51
CA ARG A 184 22.82 21.55 33.69
C ARG A 184 24.26 21.31 33.20
N LEU A 185 24.85 20.16 33.52
CA LEU A 185 26.19 19.79 33.05
C LEU A 185 26.23 19.63 31.53
N TRP A 186 25.21 19.00 30.96
CA TRP A 186 25.11 18.77 29.53
C TRP A 186 24.93 20.08 28.73
N VAL A 187 24.12 21.02 29.23
CA VAL A 187 24.00 22.37 28.65
C VAL A 187 25.30 23.16 28.84
N ARG A 188 25.95 23.04 30.00
CA ARG A 188 27.25 23.68 30.24
C ARG A 188 28.32 23.25 29.25
N LEU A 189 28.26 22.00 28.75
CA LEU A 189 29.18 21.49 27.73
C LEU A 189 29.19 22.36 26.46
N GLN A 190 28.05 22.98 26.12
CA GLN A 190 27.94 23.90 24.98
C GLN A 190 28.86 25.13 25.09
N HIS A 191 29.16 25.56 26.32
CA HIS A 191 29.82 26.83 26.63
C HIS A 191 31.29 26.71 27.11
N LEU A 192 31.85 25.51 27.16
CA LEU A 192 33.19 25.27 27.73
C LEU A 192 34.37 25.77 26.88
N SER A 193 34.23 25.88 25.56
CA SER A 193 35.35 26.07 24.62
C SER A 193 35.14 27.27 23.69
N SER A 194 36.20 27.70 23.01
CA SER A 194 36.16 28.78 22.01
C SER A 194 35.07 28.56 20.96
N THR A 195 34.55 29.65 20.39
CA THR A 195 33.42 29.65 19.44
C THR A 195 33.72 28.83 18.17
N LYS A 196 35.00 28.59 17.86
CA LYS A 196 35.45 27.84 16.67
C LYS A 196 35.07 26.35 16.67
N ASP A 197 34.92 25.73 17.85
CA ASP A 197 34.67 24.27 17.94
C ASP A 197 33.20 23.93 18.21
N LYS A 198 32.26 24.81 17.82
CA LYS A 198 30.84 24.68 18.19
C LYS A 198 30.18 23.43 17.58
N GLU A 199 30.42 23.15 16.30
CA GLU A 199 29.84 21.99 15.60
C GLU A 199 30.32 20.67 16.20
N GLN A 200 31.62 20.54 16.49
CA GLN A 200 32.19 19.38 17.14
C GLN A 200 31.56 19.12 18.52
N ARG A 201 31.28 20.19 19.29
CA ARG A 201 30.57 20.06 20.57
C ARG A 201 29.14 19.60 20.41
N GLU A 202 28.43 20.04 19.38
CA GLU A 202 27.05 19.57 19.13
C GLU A 202 27.03 18.06 18.81
N ILE A 203 28.00 17.56 18.05
CA ILE A 203 28.18 16.12 17.79
C ILE A 203 28.44 15.37 19.11
N GLU A 204 29.40 15.83 19.89
CA GLU A 204 29.77 15.24 21.18
C GLU A 204 28.62 15.26 22.21
N ARG A 205 27.87 16.37 22.27
CA ARG A 205 26.67 16.48 23.10
C ARG A 205 25.59 15.49 22.65
N ASN A 206 25.51 15.20 21.35
CA ASN A 206 24.50 14.30 20.80
C ASN A 206 24.78 12.85 21.18
N GLU A 207 26.05 12.47 21.30
CA GLU A 207 26.43 11.17 21.82
C GLU A 207 26.12 11.06 23.33
N LEU A 208 26.39 12.11 24.10
CA LEU A 208 26.18 12.12 25.55
C LEU A 208 24.73 12.26 26.00
N ARG A 209 23.80 12.64 25.12
CA ARG A 209 22.37 12.87 25.47
C ARG A 209 21.73 11.67 26.18
N VAL A 210 22.12 10.45 25.81
CA VAL A 210 21.62 9.19 26.38
C VAL A 210 21.88 9.10 27.87
N THR A 211 22.98 9.67 28.36
CA THR A 211 23.28 9.68 29.80
C THR A 211 22.24 10.45 30.62
N VAL A 212 21.72 11.55 30.06
CA VAL A 212 20.66 12.34 30.70
C VAL A 212 19.31 11.62 30.54
N GLY A 213 19.02 11.10 29.34
CA GLY A 213 17.79 10.37 29.03
C GLY A 213 17.57 9.13 29.88
N GLU A 214 18.64 8.45 30.31
CA GLU A 214 18.58 7.30 31.23
C GLU A 214 17.83 7.62 32.54
N ASN A 215 17.88 8.85 33.03
CA ASN A 215 17.10 9.25 34.22
C ASN A 215 15.58 9.17 33.94
N ILE A 216 15.14 9.65 32.77
CA ILE A 216 13.73 9.58 32.37
C ILE A 216 13.33 8.13 32.18
N ILE A 217 14.16 7.34 31.49
CA ILE A 217 13.97 5.90 31.34
C ILE A 217 13.79 5.23 32.70
N ARG A 218 14.63 5.56 33.69
CA ARG A 218 14.52 4.98 35.04
C ARG A 218 13.21 5.36 35.73
N LEU A 219 12.74 6.60 35.60
CA LEU A 219 11.45 7.02 36.12
C LEU A 219 10.29 6.22 35.51
N GLY A 220 10.32 5.94 34.20
CA GLY A 220 9.30 5.14 33.53
C GLY A 220 9.27 3.67 33.93
N HIS A 221 10.36 3.14 34.51
CA HIS A 221 10.46 1.76 34.98
C HIS A 221 10.12 1.60 36.48
N LEU A 222 9.65 2.65 37.16
CA LEU A 222 9.20 2.53 38.55
C LEU A 222 7.77 1.99 38.59
N ASP A 223 7.57 0.83 39.21
CA ASP A 223 6.25 0.19 39.31
C ASP A 223 5.31 1.00 40.22
N GLY A 224 5.86 1.73 41.18
CA GLY A 224 5.13 2.64 42.06
C GLY A 224 4.69 3.96 41.42
N LEU A 225 5.10 4.26 40.17
CA LEU A 225 4.74 5.50 39.48
C LEU A 225 3.30 5.44 38.97
N THR A 226 2.35 5.83 39.83
CA THR A 226 0.95 6.02 39.45
C THR A 226 0.74 7.31 38.65
N TYR A 227 -0.37 7.37 37.89
CA TYR A 227 -0.73 8.57 37.12
C TYR A 227 -0.84 9.84 37.99
N ASP A 228 -1.39 9.73 39.20
CA ASP A 228 -1.54 10.88 40.10
C ASP A 228 -0.18 11.48 40.50
N ILE A 229 0.80 10.63 40.81
CA ILE A 229 2.17 11.05 41.12
C ILE A 229 2.85 11.61 39.86
N TYR A 230 2.62 10.98 38.71
CA TYR A 230 3.14 11.48 37.43
C TYR A 230 2.64 12.89 37.12
N LYS A 231 1.33 13.11 37.18
CA LYS A 231 0.68 14.39 36.88
C LYS A 231 1.06 15.49 37.87
N SER A 232 1.10 15.17 39.17
CA SER A 232 1.29 16.17 40.21
C SER A 232 2.76 16.52 40.49
N VAL A 233 3.68 15.56 40.33
CA VAL A 233 5.08 15.72 40.74
C VAL A 233 6.06 15.53 39.58
N VAL A 234 6.01 14.40 38.88
CA VAL A 234 7.07 14.03 37.91
C VAL A 234 7.02 14.90 36.68
N LEU A 235 5.88 14.95 35.99
CA LEU A 235 5.74 15.69 34.74
C LEU A 235 5.99 17.19 34.93
N PRO A 236 5.39 17.90 35.91
CA PRO A 236 5.66 19.33 36.10
C PRO A 236 7.15 19.63 36.33
N LYS A 237 7.84 18.82 37.15
CA LYS A 237 9.27 19.02 37.42
C LYS A 237 10.14 18.76 36.19
N ILE A 238 9.85 17.73 35.39
CA ILE A 238 10.60 17.49 34.15
C ILE A 238 10.36 18.63 33.16
N LEU A 239 9.12 19.07 32.97
CA LEU A 239 8.78 20.18 32.06
C LEU A 239 9.43 21.49 32.51
N GLU A 240 9.46 21.77 33.81
CA GLU A 240 10.18 22.91 34.38
C GLU A 240 11.68 22.86 34.02
N ILE A 241 12.33 21.69 34.20
CA ILE A 241 13.75 21.52 33.86
C ILE A 241 14.00 21.76 32.35
N ILE A 242 13.09 21.32 31.48
CA ILE A 242 13.17 21.51 30.03
C ILE A 242 13.00 22.99 29.65
N VAL A 243 12.01 23.69 30.21
CA VAL A 243 11.77 25.11 29.88
C VAL A 243 12.91 25.99 30.39
N ILE A 244 13.42 25.73 31.60
CA ILE A 244 14.49 26.53 32.21
C ILE A 244 15.81 26.40 31.44
N CYS A 245 16.10 25.25 30.83
CA CYS A 245 17.41 25.00 30.22
C CYS A 245 17.70 25.89 29.00
N LYS A 246 16.65 26.36 28.29
CA LYS A 246 16.72 27.25 27.10
C LYS A 246 17.66 26.80 25.97
N ASP A 247 18.10 25.55 25.99
CA ASP A 247 19.00 24.96 25.01
C ASP A 247 18.19 24.11 24.02
N THR A 248 18.28 24.44 22.73
CA THR A 248 17.49 23.84 21.66
C THR A 248 17.60 22.31 21.62
N MET A 249 18.83 21.81 21.69
CA MET A 249 19.12 20.39 21.57
C MET A 249 18.61 19.61 22.78
N ALA A 250 18.80 20.16 23.98
CA ALA A 250 18.32 19.55 25.20
C ALA A 250 16.79 19.51 25.25
N GLN A 251 16.14 20.61 24.88
CA GLN A 251 14.68 20.68 24.86
C GLN A 251 14.07 19.65 23.91
N GLN A 252 14.59 19.56 22.69
CA GLN A 252 14.09 18.60 21.69
C GLN A 252 14.24 17.16 22.18
N TYR A 253 15.45 16.77 22.58
CA TYR A 253 15.73 15.40 23.00
C TYR A 253 14.93 14.98 24.25
N LEU A 254 14.84 15.85 25.26
CA LEU A 254 14.15 15.52 26.50
C LEU A 254 12.63 15.42 26.30
N MET A 255 12.04 16.27 25.44
CA MET A 255 10.63 16.15 25.07
C MET A 255 10.37 14.82 24.35
N ASP A 256 11.22 14.44 23.40
CA ASP A 256 11.11 13.13 22.72
C ASP A 256 11.26 11.96 23.71
N CYS A 257 12.17 12.06 24.68
CA CYS A 257 12.32 11.04 25.73
C CYS A 257 11.06 10.89 26.58
N ILE A 258 10.39 11.97 26.95
CA ILE A 258 9.11 11.89 27.67
C ILE A 258 8.10 11.10 26.84
N ILE A 259 7.95 11.46 25.56
CA ILE A 259 7.00 10.81 24.65
C ILE A 259 7.35 9.34 24.46
N GLN A 260 8.62 8.95 24.42
CA GLN A 260 9.01 7.57 24.21
C GLN A 260 8.83 6.70 25.46
N VAL A 261 9.23 7.20 26.62
CA VAL A 261 9.38 6.40 27.85
C VAL A 261 8.07 6.17 28.58
N PHE A 262 7.21 7.18 28.70
CA PHE A 262 6.00 7.06 29.52
C PHE A 262 4.85 6.36 28.76
N PRO A 263 3.91 5.73 29.47
CA PRO A 263 2.75 5.07 28.85
C PRO A 263 1.83 6.04 28.10
N ASP A 264 1.10 5.52 27.11
CA ASP A 264 0.16 6.30 26.28
C ASP A 264 -1.00 6.86 27.10
N GLU A 265 -1.48 6.12 28.11
CA GLU A 265 -2.55 6.55 29.01
C GLU A 265 -2.16 7.83 29.77
N TYR A 266 -0.88 7.96 30.14
CA TYR A 266 -0.40 9.13 30.87
C TYR A 266 -0.37 10.34 29.95
N HIS A 267 0.12 10.15 28.72
CA HIS A 267 0.12 11.20 27.69
C HIS A 267 -1.30 11.68 27.35
N LEU A 268 -2.28 10.78 27.23
CA LEU A 268 -3.66 11.15 26.91
C LEU A 268 -4.27 12.08 27.96
N GLN A 269 -4.00 11.83 29.24
CA GLN A 269 -4.56 12.63 30.32
C GLN A 269 -3.72 13.87 30.65
N SER A 270 -2.46 13.93 30.24
CA SER A 270 -1.56 15.08 30.44
C SER A 270 -1.29 15.87 29.15
N LEU A 271 -2.03 15.60 28.08
CA LEU A 271 -1.76 16.13 26.74
C LEU A 271 -1.71 17.66 26.70
N GLU A 272 -2.66 18.32 27.37
CA GLU A 272 -2.72 19.79 27.44
C GLU A 272 -1.44 20.39 28.03
N SER A 273 -0.95 19.83 29.16
CA SER A 273 0.29 20.31 29.78
C SER A 273 1.54 20.10 28.91
N LEU A 274 1.59 19.00 28.14
CA LEU A 274 2.67 18.73 27.20
C LEU A 274 2.65 19.73 26.05
N LEU A 275 1.48 19.95 25.44
CA LEU A 275 1.32 20.88 24.33
C LEU A 275 1.52 22.35 24.74
N ASP A 276 1.04 22.76 25.92
CA ASP A 276 1.32 24.09 26.47
C ASP A 276 2.82 24.33 26.64
N THR A 277 3.55 23.31 27.10
CA THR A 277 5.00 23.41 27.27
C THR A 277 5.72 23.63 25.94
N THR A 278 5.23 23.06 24.84
CA THR A 278 5.83 23.28 23.51
C THR A 278 5.80 24.75 23.08
N SER A 279 4.81 25.53 23.54
CA SER A 279 4.74 26.98 23.27
C SER A 279 5.83 27.78 24.00
N ASN A 280 6.41 27.23 25.08
CA ASN A 280 7.43 27.88 25.90
C ASN A 280 8.86 27.44 25.55
N LEU A 281 9.02 26.60 24.53
CA LEU A 281 10.33 26.13 24.08
C LEU A 281 11.03 27.22 23.24
N ASN A 282 12.34 27.04 23.06
CA ASN A 282 13.13 27.93 22.21
C ASN A 282 12.64 27.84 20.75
N SER A 283 12.59 28.98 20.04
CA SER A 283 12.09 29.07 18.66
C SER A 283 12.82 28.19 17.65
N ASN A 284 14.07 27.80 17.97
CA ASN A 284 14.88 26.92 17.12
C ASN A 284 14.58 25.42 17.31
N VAL A 285 13.75 25.05 18.30
CA VAL A 285 13.37 23.66 18.54
C VAL A 285 12.45 23.19 17.42
N ASP A 286 12.69 21.99 16.89
CA ASP A 286 11.82 21.38 15.89
C ASP A 286 10.53 20.82 16.52
N ILE A 287 9.62 21.72 16.90
CA ILE A 287 8.33 21.40 17.53
C ILE A 287 7.51 20.43 16.66
N LYS A 288 7.65 20.52 15.33
CA LYS A 288 7.00 19.60 14.39
C LYS A 288 7.36 18.15 14.70
N SER A 289 8.64 17.83 14.90
CA SER A 289 9.08 16.46 15.17
C SER A 289 8.43 15.88 16.43
N ILE A 290 8.31 16.70 17.48
CA ILE A 290 7.66 16.36 18.76
C ILE A 290 6.18 16.04 18.52
N PHE A 291 5.47 16.87 17.75
CA PHE A 291 4.05 16.65 17.44
C PHE A 291 3.84 15.39 16.60
N ILE A 292 4.66 15.17 15.57
CA ILE A 292 4.58 13.96 14.72
C ILE A 292 4.81 12.72 15.58
N ASN A 293 5.85 12.69 16.40
CA ASN A 293 6.16 11.56 17.28
C ASN A 293 4.99 11.25 18.24
N LEU A 294 4.38 12.28 18.81
CA LEU A 294 3.23 12.14 19.71
C LEU A 294 1.99 11.62 18.98
N MET A 295 1.64 12.21 17.82
CA MET A 295 0.53 11.77 17.00
C MET A 295 0.72 10.32 16.51
N GLU A 296 1.93 9.95 16.09
CA GLU A 296 2.23 8.58 15.67
C GLU A 296 2.06 7.59 16.82
N LYS A 297 2.57 7.91 18.02
CA LYS A 297 2.44 7.05 19.19
C LYS A 297 0.97 6.85 19.57
N LEU A 298 0.21 7.94 19.68
CA LEU A 298 -1.22 7.88 19.98
C LEU A 298 -2.04 7.18 18.89
N SER A 299 -1.65 7.32 17.61
CA SER A 299 -2.32 6.62 16.51
C SER A 299 -2.09 5.11 16.53
N LYS A 300 -0.92 4.64 17.00
CA LYS A 300 -0.62 3.22 17.19
C LYS A 300 -1.40 2.66 18.37
N PHE A 301 -1.50 3.43 19.45
CA PHE A 301 -2.33 3.09 20.60
C PHE A 301 -3.81 2.96 20.19
N ALA A 302 -4.33 3.90 19.38
CA ALA A 302 -5.70 3.86 18.87
C ALA A 302 -6.00 2.68 17.94
N ALA A 303 -4.99 2.16 17.24
CA ALA A 303 -5.15 1.03 16.32
C ALA A 303 -5.22 -0.33 17.05
N ASN A 304 -4.79 -0.41 18.32
CA ASN A 304 -4.85 -1.63 19.10
C ASN A 304 -6.27 -1.81 19.65
N ALA A 305 -6.97 -2.85 19.18
CA ALA A 305 -8.43 -3.04 19.28
C ALA A 305 -9.03 -3.20 20.70
N ASP A 306 -8.21 -3.24 21.76
CA ASP A 306 -8.65 -3.40 23.15
C ASP A 306 -8.68 -2.07 23.94
N SER A 307 -8.17 -0.97 23.37
CA SER A 307 -8.11 0.34 24.00
C SER A 307 -8.94 1.36 23.24
N ASP A 308 -10.22 1.48 23.61
CA ASP A 308 -11.06 2.60 23.17
C ASP A 308 -10.45 3.91 23.69
N VAL A 309 -9.63 4.58 22.87
CA VAL A 309 -9.09 5.94 23.14
C VAL A 309 -10.21 6.93 23.48
N VAL A 310 -11.41 6.67 22.93
CA VAL A 310 -12.65 7.42 23.18
C VAL A 310 -13.24 7.13 24.57
N THR A 311 -13.00 5.97 25.17
CA THR A 311 -13.47 5.65 26.54
C THR A 311 -12.52 6.12 27.64
N ILE A 312 -11.22 6.24 27.35
CA ILE A 312 -10.20 6.63 28.35
C ILE A 312 -10.31 8.12 28.72
N ASN A 313 -10.85 8.98 27.84
CA ASN A 313 -11.04 10.39 28.14
C ASN A 313 -12.35 10.93 27.54
N LYS A 314 -13.49 10.62 28.18
CA LYS A 314 -14.83 11.06 27.73
C LYS A 314 -15.01 12.59 27.67
N ASP A 315 -14.15 13.34 28.36
CA ASP A 315 -14.30 14.79 28.52
C ASP A 315 -13.36 15.61 27.62
N LEU A 316 -12.38 15.00 26.95
CA LEU A 316 -11.33 15.73 26.23
C LEU A 316 -11.28 15.38 24.74
N ASP A 317 -11.66 16.34 23.90
CA ASP A 317 -11.60 16.22 22.45
C ASP A 317 -10.14 16.41 21.98
N ILE A 318 -9.40 15.31 21.91
CA ILE A 318 -7.98 15.25 21.53
C ILE A 318 -7.74 15.91 20.17
N PHE A 319 -8.69 15.76 19.23
CA PHE A 319 -8.60 16.38 17.91
C PHE A 319 -8.61 17.90 18.03
N LYS A 320 -9.57 18.49 18.76
CA LYS A 320 -9.63 19.95 18.96
C LYS A 320 -8.40 20.50 19.66
N LEU A 321 -7.83 19.73 20.58
CA LEU A 321 -6.62 20.15 21.27
C LEU A 321 -5.44 20.22 20.30
N PHE A 322 -5.15 19.14 19.58
CA PHE A 322 -4.12 19.18 18.53
C PHE A 322 -4.39 20.29 17.52
N LYS A 323 -5.64 20.45 17.09
CA LYS A 323 -6.05 21.49 16.15
C LYS A 323 -5.68 22.90 16.63
N LYS A 324 -6.03 23.22 17.87
CA LYS A 324 -5.71 24.51 18.50
C LYS A 324 -4.20 24.80 18.48
N TYR A 325 -3.36 23.83 18.83
CA TYR A 325 -1.91 24.04 18.87
C TYR A 325 -1.26 23.98 17.49
N THR A 326 -1.75 23.14 16.55
CA THR A 326 -1.27 23.16 15.17
C THR A 326 -1.58 24.48 14.50
N ASP A 327 -2.79 25.03 14.71
CA ASP A 327 -3.17 26.34 14.16
C ASP A 327 -2.31 27.45 14.77
N LYS A 328 -2.04 27.40 16.09
CA LYS A 328 -1.10 28.32 16.74
C LYS A 328 0.31 28.25 16.16
N ILE A 329 0.82 27.04 15.89
CA ILE A 329 2.13 26.85 15.24
C ILE A 329 2.13 27.45 13.82
N ILE A 330 1.06 27.23 13.06
CA ILE A 330 0.89 27.79 11.71
C ILE A 330 0.84 29.32 11.76
N GLU A 331 0.15 29.91 12.74
CA GLU A 331 0.07 31.37 12.92
C GLU A 331 1.40 32.00 13.35
N GLU A 332 2.07 31.43 14.36
CA GLU A 332 3.30 31.97 14.93
C GLU A 332 4.53 31.74 14.04
N GLN A 333 4.59 30.59 13.36
CA GLN A 333 5.78 30.14 12.62
C GLN A 333 5.56 30.04 11.11
N GLY A 334 4.34 30.24 10.60
CA GLY A 334 4.00 30.07 9.18
C GLY A 334 4.68 31.05 8.22
N LYS A 335 5.27 32.15 8.73
CA LYS A 335 6.05 33.11 7.92
C LYS A 335 7.53 32.76 7.84
N THR A 336 8.04 31.97 8.77
CA THR A 336 9.47 31.61 8.89
C THR A 336 9.75 30.16 8.46
N ILE A 337 8.75 29.29 8.50
CA ILE A 337 8.87 27.86 8.20
C ILE A 337 8.59 27.57 6.73
N GLU A 338 9.35 26.64 6.17
CA GLU A 338 9.13 26.07 4.84
C GLU A 338 7.78 25.34 4.75
N VAL A 339 6.98 25.63 3.70
CA VAL A 339 5.63 25.07 3.50
C VAL A 339 5.59 23.54 3.61
N ALA A 340 6.61 22.85 3.09
CA ALA A 340 6.74 21.40 3.16
C ALA A 340 6.66 20.88 4.61
N ARG A 341 7.26 21.60 5.58
CA ARG A 341 7.25 21.19 7.00
C ARG A 341 5.87 21.32 7.63
N LEU A 342 5.10 22.34 7.25
CA LEU A 342 3.72 22.50 7.72
C LEU A 342 2.81 21.44 7.10
N LEU A 343 3.01 21.12 5.82
CA LEU A 343 2.27 20.03 5.16
C LEU A 343 2.60 18.66 5.76
N GLU A 344 3.85 18.40 6.18
CA GLU A 344 4.21 17.17 6.91
C GLU A 344 3.45 17.04 8.23
N LEU A 345 3.30 18.13 8.98
CA LEU A 345 2.54 18.16 10.22
C LEU A 345 1.05 17.83 9.96
N GLU A 346 0.46 18.45 8.94
CA GLU A 346 -0.94 18.20 8.57
C GLU A 346 -1.15 16.77 8.02
N VAL A 347 -0.17 16.20 7.32
CA VAL A 347 -0.19 14.79 6.90
C VAL A 347 -0.17 13.85 8.11
N ALA A 348 0.66 14.13 9.11
CA ALA A 348 0.67 13.35 10.35
C ALA A 348 -0.66 13.49 11.10
N PHE A 349 -1.22 14.71 11.13
CA PHE A 349 -2.50 14.98 11.78
C PHE A 349 -3.69 14.31 11.06
N MET A 350 -3.66 14.25 9.72
CA MET A 350 -4.61 13.48 8.92
C MET A 350 -4.54 11.99 9.23
N ASN A 351 -3.34 11.41 9.27
CA ASN A 351 -3.14 10.01 9.62
C ASN A 351 -3.66 9.69 11.03
N PHE A 352 -3.36 10.55 12.01
CA PHE A 352 -3.88 10.43 13.36
C PHE A 352 -5.41 10.48 13.38
N SER A 353 -6.02 11.42 12.66
CA SER A 353 -7.47 11.62 12.64
C SER A 353 -8.20 10.45 11.99
N ILE A 354 -7.70 9.92 10.88
CA ILE A 354 -8.31 8.75 10.22
C ILE A 354 -8.19 7.48 11.07
N LYS A 355 -7.04 7.26 11.72
CA LYS A 355 -6.85 6.07 12.57
C LYS A 355 -7.68 6.13 13.85
N THR A 356 -7.80 7.31 14.45
CA THR A 356 -8.50 7.50 15.74
C THR A 356 -10.00 7.72 15.56
N TYR A 357 -10.41 8.41 14.50
CA TYR A 357 -11.79 8.83 14.22
C TYR A 357 -12.21 8.51 12.77
N PRO A 358 -12.22 7.23 12.35
CA PRO A 358 -12.37 6.83 10.95
C PRO A 358 -13.68 7.27 10.29
N LYS A 359 -14.75 7.52 11.07
CA LYS A 359 -16.08 7.89 10.55
C LYS A 359 -16.33 9.41 10.52
N ASN A 360 -15.46 10.23 11.11
CA ASN A 360 -15.74 11.66 11.29
C ASN A 360 -15.20 12.51 10.13
N ILE A 361 -16.06 12.74 9.14
CA ILE A 361 -15.74 13.53 7.94
C ILE A 361 -15.43 15.00 8.28
N ASN A 362 -16.03 15.54 9.34
CA ASN A 362 -15.85 16.95 9.71
C ASN A 362 -14.42 17.26 10.13
N TYR A 363 -13.76 16.36 10.85
CA TYR A 363 -12.36 16.50 11.26
C TYR A 363 -11.42 16.51 10.06
N VAL A 364 -11.65 15.63 9.08
CA VAL A 364 -10.90 15.61 7.82
C VAL A 364 -11.08 16.93 7.07
N ASN A 365 -12.31 17.44 6.96
CA ASN A 365 -12.59 18.71 6.30
C ASN A 365 -11.87 19.90 6.96
N GLN A 366 -11.79 19.94 8.30
CA GLN A 366 -11.07 21.00 9.02
C GLN A 366 -9.55 20.96 8.76
N ILE A 367 -8.95 19.77 8.64
CA ILE A 367 -7.55 19.63 8.27
C ILE A 367 -7.32 20.10 6.82
N LEU A 368 -8.20 19.72 5.90
CA LEU A 368 -8.12 20.17 4.51
C LEU A 368 -8.30 21.70 4.41
N GLU A 369 -9.17 22.29 5.23
CA GLU A 369 -9.34 23.75 5.30
C GLU A 369 -8.04 24.44 5.71
N SER A 370 -7.37 23.97 6.76
CA SER A 370 -6.09 24.56 7.17
C SER A 370 -4.98 24.36 6.16
N CYS A 371 -4.95 23.22 5.47
CA CYS A 371 -4.06 23.04 4.32
C CYS A 371 -4.33 24.11 3.25
N VAL A 372 -5.59 24.38 2.90
CA VAL A 372 -5.94 25.45 1.95
C VAL A 372 -5.49 26.83 2.47
N GLN A 373 -5.62 27.10 3.77
CA GLN A 373 -5.16 28.36 4.35
C GLN A 373 -3.63 28.51 4.25
N ILE A 374 -2.87 27.46 4.57
CA ILE A 374 -1.40 27.43 4.40
C ILE A 374 -1.01 27.71 2.95
N LEU A 375 -1.71 27.09 1.98
CA LEU A 375 -1.43 27.29 0.55
C LEU A 375 -1.83 28.69 0.04
N LYS A 376 -2.80 29.34 0.68
CA LYS A 376 -3.19 30.72 0.35
C LYS A 376 -2.23 31.75 0.95
N SER A 377 -1.76 31.52 2.18
CA SER A 377 -0.83 32.43 2.85
C SER A 377 0.57 32.42 2.24
N THR A 378 0.96 31.29 1.63
CA THR A 378 2.32 31.08 1.14
C THR A 378 2.29 30.60 -0.30
N THR A 379 2.89 31.37 -1.22
CA THR A 379 2.92 31.02 -2.64
C THR A 379 3.80 29.79 -2.88
N ILE A 380 3.19 28.63 -3.10
CA ILE A 380 3.92 27.46 -3.63
C ILE A 380 4.34 27.77 -5.06
N HIS A 381 5.65 27.75 -5.31
CA HIS A 381 6.14 27.68 -6.68
C HIS A 381 5.92 26.27 -7.24
N ASN A 382 5.42 26.18 -8.47
CA ASN A 382 5.12 24.92 -9.18
C ASN A 382 6.35 23.99 -9.36
N SER A 383 7.54 24.35 -8.88
CA SER A 383 8.77 23.53 -8.91
C SER A 383 9.02 22.72 -7.65
N ASP A 384 8.27 22.91 -6.55
CA ASP A 384 8.51 22.18 -5.31
C ASP A 384 7.89 20.77 -5.33
N ASN A 385 8.69 19.79 -5.73
CA ASN A 385 8.29 18.39 -5.79
C ASN A 385 7.98 17.78 -4.42
N ASN A 386 8.56 18.30 -3.32
CA ASN A 386 8.35 17.73 -1.99
C ASN A 386 6.98 18.10 -1.44
N SER A 387 6.62 19.39 -1.49
CA SER A 387 5.29 19.87 -1.10
C SER A 387 4.18 19.18 -1.93
N MET A 388 4.42 18.96 -3.23
CA MET A 388 3.47 18.24 -4.08
C MET A 388 3.29 16.77 -3.68
N LYS A 389 4.38 16.05 -3.36
CA LYS A 389 4.29 14.67 -2.84
C LYS A 389 3.51 14.60 -1.52
N LEU A 390 3.67 15.60 -0.65
CA LEU A 390 2.94 15.69 0.61
C LEU A 390 1.45 15.96 0.39
N LEU A 391 1.09 16.84 -0.55
CA LEU A 391 -0.32 17.05 -0.94
C LEU A 391 -0.96 15.78 -1.52
N VAL A 392 -0.23 15.03 -2.36
CA VAL A 392 -0.72 13.72 -2.85
C VAL A 392 -0.96 12.76 -1.69
N LYS A 393 -0.03 12.67 -0.73
CA LYS A 393 -0.21 11.84 0.47
C LYS A 393 -1.42 12.29 1.30
N LEU A 394 -1.54 13.57 1.58
CA LEU A 394 -2.64 14.18 2.35
C LEU A 394 -4.00 13.80 1.77
N LEU A 395 -4.17 13.94 0.45
CA LEU A 395 -5.43 13.63 -0.23
C LEU A 395 -5.69 12.12 -0.36
N SER A 396 -4.64 11.30 -0.31
CA SER A 396 -4.77 9.85 -0.45
C SER A 396 -5.15 9.13 0.84
N ILE A 397 -4.71 9.64 2.00
CA ILE A 397 -4.95 9.00 3.32
C ILE A 397 -6.46 8.82 3.62
N PRO A 398 -7.33 9.83 3.41
CA PRO A 398 -8.76 9.66 3.64
C PRO A 398 -9.41 8.59 2.75
N LEU A 399 -8.87 8.34 1.56
CA LEU A 399 -9.46 7.40 0.60
C LEU A 399 -9.41 5.94 1.09
N GLU A 400 -8.46 5.60 1.97
CA GLU A 400 -8.32 4.25 2.51
C GLU A 400 -9.47 3.85 3.45
N SER A 401 -10.08 4.83 4.14
CA SER A 401 -11.13 4.58 5.14
C SER A 401 -12.51 5.10 4.74
N LEU A 402 -12.58 6.22 4.01
CA LEU A 402 -13.82 6.95 3.73
C LEU A 402 -14.36 6.74 2.30
N SER A 403 -13.60 6.10 1.41
CA SER A 403 -13.99 5.77 0.02
C SER A 403 -14.80 6.89 -0.70
N ILE A 404 -16.12 6.70 -0.85
CA ILE A 404 -17.07 7.58 -1.55
C ILE A 404 -17.38 8.85 -0.74
N ALA A 405 -17.29 8.81 0.59
CA ALA A 405 -17.60 9.96 1.44
C ALA A 405 -16.62 11.14 1.22
N VAL A 406 -15.43 10.87 0.67
CA VAL A 406 -14.45 11.90 0.28
C VAL A 406 -14.97 12.79 -0.84
N LEU A 407 -15.88 12.30 -1.69
CA LEU A 407 -16.44 13.08 -2.81
C LEU A 407 -17.28 14.28 -2.33
N ASN A 408 -17.83 14.21 -1.12
CA ASN A 408 -18.63 15.27 -0.51
C ASN A 408 -17.78 16.33 0.22
N MET A 409 -16.45 16.28 0.16
CA MET A 409 -15.56 17.20 0.87
C MET A 409 -15.36 18.52 0.12
N ASN A 410 -15.68 19.64 0.77
CA ASN A 410 -15.72 20.96 0.15
C ASN A 410 -14.34 21.49 -0.31
N HIS A 411 -13.28 21.18 0.44
CA HIS A 411 -11.94 21.73 0.20
C HIS A 411 -11.05 20.85 -0.69
N TYR A 412 -11.45 19.59 -0.92
CA TYR A 412 -10.71 18.63 -1.73
C TYR A 412 -10.53 19.10 -3.19
N PRO A 413 -11.57 19.60 -3.90
CA PRO A 413 -11.42 20.14 -5.25
C PRO A 413 -10.48 21.34 -5.32
N THR A 414 -10.49 22.19 -4.27
CA THR A 414 -9.62 23.37 -4.21
C THR A 414 -8.16 22.96 -4.13
N LEU A 415 -7.80 21.97 -3.31
CA LEU A 415 -6.44 21.45 -3.20
C LEU A 415 -5.96 20.79 -4.50
N MET A 416 -6.85 20.09 -5.21
CA MET A 416 -6.49 19.51 -6.51
C MET A 416 -6.08 20.54 -7.56
N LYS A 417 -6.64 21.76 -7.51
CA LYS A 417 -6.27 22.84 -8.45
C LYS A 417 -4.84 23.36 -8.26
N TYR A 418 -4.24 23.19 -7.08
CA TYR A 418 -2.85 23.57 -6.83
C TYR A 418 -1.84 22.55 -7.38
N MET A 419 -2.29 21.34 -7.76
CA MET A 419 -1.40 20.27 -8.23
C MET A 419 -1.22 20.27 -9.75
N LYS A 420 -0.02 19.87 -10.20
CA LYS A 420 0.24 19.55 -11.62
C LYS A 420 -0.59 18.38 -12.12
N PHE A 421 -0.80 18.31 -13.44
CA PHE A 421 -1.58 17.26 -14.11
C PHE A 421 -1.18 15.84 -13.68
N ASN A 422 0.11 15.50 -13.67
CA ASN A 422 0.58 14.16 -13.26
C ASN A 422 0.19 13.80 -11.83
N ASN A 423 0.31 14.74 -10.88
CA ASN A 423 -0.07 14.50 -9.48
C ASN A 423 -1.60 14.41 -9.33
N ARG A 424 -2.36 15.26 -10.05
CA ARG A 424 -3.83 15.15 -10.12
C ARG A 424 -4.25 13.77 -10.65
N ARG A 425 -3.55 13.25 -11.66
CA ARG A 425 -3.76 11.91 -12.23
C ARG A 425 -3.47 10.80 -11.22
N THR A 426 -2.36 10.86 -10.48
CA THR A 426 -2.06 9.90 -9.41
C THR A 426 -3.13 9.87 -8.33
N VAL A 427 -3.61 11.04 -7.89
CA VAL A 427 -4.70 11.13 -6.91
C VAL A 427 -6.00 10.59 -7.49
N ALA A 428 -6.35 10.95 -8.73
CA ALA A 428 -7.51 10.40 -9.43
C ALA A 428 -7.49 8.88 -9.51
N LEU A 429 -6.34 8.26 -9.81
CA LEU A 429 -6.19 6.81 -9.84
C LEU A 429 -6.44 6.18 -8.47
N ARG A 430 -5.95 6.80 -7.39
CA ARG A 430 -6.21 6.34 -6.02
C ARG A 430 -7.68 6.46 -5.65
N ILE A 431 -8.38 7.52 -6.08
CA ILE A 431 -9.83 7.67 -5.89
C ILE A 431 -10.56 6.53 -6.58
N VAL A 432 -10.26 6.26 -7.86
CA VAL A 432 -10.90 5.16 -8.62
C VAL A 432 -10.67 3.81 -7.93
N LYS A 433 -9.42 3.52 -7.52
CA LYS A 433 -9.10 2.27 -6.80
C LYS A 433 -9.85 2.15 -5.47
N ALA A 434 -9.95 3.24 -4.70
CA ALA A 434 -10.69 3.25 -3.43
C ALA A 434 -12.19 2.96 -3.64
N VAL A 435 -12.82 3.60 -4.62
CA VAL A 435 -14.23 3.35 -4.96
C VAL A 435 -14.45 1.91 -5.42
N ILE A 436 -13.52 1.35 -6.21
CA ILE A 436 -13.58 -0.05 -6.65
C ILE A 436 -13.47 -1.03 -5.47
N ASN A 437 -12.59 -0.75 -4.52
CA ASN A 437 -12.38 -1.62 -3.35
C ASN A 437 -13.60 -1.62 -2.42
N ASP A 438 -14.32 -0.51 -2.33
CA ASP A 438 -15.54 -0.38 -1.53
C ASP A 438 -16.72 -1.18 -2.13
N LYS A 439 -16.71 -1.45 -3.43
CA LYS A 439 -17.71 -2.25 -4.18
C LYS A 439 -19.16 -1.74 -4.08
N ASN A 440 -19.37 -0.53 -3.58
CA ASN A 440 -20.68 0.10 -3.52
C ASN A 440 -21.15 0.53 -4.92
N HIS A 441 -22.45 0.43 -5.18
CA HIS A 441 -23.04 0.81 -6.46
C HIS A 441 -23.12 2.33 -6.61
N LEU A 442 -22.79 2.81 -7.80
CA LEU A 442 -22.92 4.23 -8.16
C LEU A 442 -24.33 4.49 -8.70
N SER A 443 -25.25 4.84 -7.80
CA SER A 443 -26.68 5.04 -8.09
C SER A 443 -27.10 6.51 -8.20
N SER A 444 -26.40 7.43 -7.53
CA SER A 444 -26.78 8.85 -7.50
C SER A 444 -26.11 9.67 -8.61
N PRO A 445 -26.88 10.36 -9.48
CA PRO A 445 -26.32 11.20 -10.53
C PRO A 445 -25.37 12.29 -10.01
N LYS A 446 -25.67 12.88 -8.85
CA LYS A 446 -24.84 13.92 -8.20
C LYS A 446 -23.48 13.37 -7.81
N THR A 447 -23.45 12.18 -7.19
CA THR A 447 -22.19 11.52 -6.80
C THR A 447 -21.35 11.14 -8.02
N VAL A 448 -22.00 10.76 -9.13
CA VAL A 448 -21.31 10.44 -10.38
C VAL A 448 -20.72 11.69 -11.03
N ASP A 449 -21.44 12.81 -11.05
CA ASP A 449 -20.91 14.08 -11.57
C ASP A 449 -19.68 14.53 -10.78
N GLN A 450 -19.75 14.48 -9.45
CA GLN A 450 -18.60 14.79 -8.59
C GLN A 450 -17.43 13.83 -8.85
N LEU A 451 -17.68 12.53 -8.90
CA LEU A 451 -16.64 11.53 -9.17
C LEU A 451 -15.95 11.78 -10.51
N ILE A 452 -16.73 12.06 -11.55
CA ILE A 452 -16.25 12.43 -12.89
C ILE A 452 -15.32 13.65 -12.82
N ASP A 453 -15.70 14.69 -12.10
CA ASP A 453 -14.89 15.90 -11.95
C ASP A 453 -13.54 15.60 -11.27
N PHE A 454 -13.53 14.73 -10.26
CA PHE A 454 -12.30 14.31 -9.58
C PHE A 454 -11.39 13.44 -10.46
N ILE A 455 -11.97 12.58 -11.30
CA ILE A 455 -11.20 11.65 -12.14
C ILE A 455 -10.92 12.18 -13.54
N MET A 456 -11.33 13.41 -13.85
CA MET A 456 -11.10 14.07 -15.14
C MET A 456 -9.65 13.94 -15.67
N PRO A 457 -8.59 14.03 -14.84
CA PRO A 457 -7.21 13.84 -15.31
C PRO A 457 -6.90 12.44 -15.89
N LEU A 458 -7.70 11.42 -15.57
CA LEU A 458 -7.59 10.08 -16.19
C LEU A 458 -8.38 9.99 -17.50
N LEU A 459 -9.41 10.82 -17.65
CA LEU A 459 -10.38 10.76 -18.74
C LEU A 459 -9.97 11.62 -19.93
N GLN A 460 -9.32 12.76 -19.70
CA GLN A 460 -8.92 13.73 -20.73
C GLN A 460 -7.52 14.28 -20.46
N ASP A 461 -6.76 14.50 -21.54
CA ASP A 461 -5.49 15.21 -21.48
C ASP A 461 -5.71 16.72 -21.36
N ASP A 462 -4.82 17.40 -20.64
CA ASP A 462 -4.80 18.86 -20.47
C ASP A 462 -3.49 19.41 -21.06
N LYS A 463 -3.35 20.74 -21.20
CA LYS A 463 -2.15 21.36 -21.80
C LYS A 463 -0.84 21.03 -21.08
N ASP A 464 -0.93 20.68 -19.80
CA ASP A 464 0.19 20.32 -18.93
C ASP A 464 0.46 18.80 -18.89
N SER A 465 -0.18 17.99 -19.74
CA SER A 465 0.01 16.54 -19.77
C SER A 465 1.39 16.17 -20.36
N SER A 466 2.14 15.32 -19.65
CA SER A 466 3.34 14.68 -20.20
C SER A 466 3.03 13.28 -20.72
N GLU A 467 3.89 12.74 -21.59
CA GLU A 467 3.83 11.32 -21.96
C GLU A 467 3.93 10.44 -20.70
N GLU A 468 3.05 9.43 -20.64
CA GLU A 468 2.92 8.50 -19.53
C GLU A 468 3.60 7.18 -19.87
N ASP A 469 4.08 6.48 -18.86
CA ASP A 469 4.52 5.11 -19.01
C ASP A 469 3.35 4.24 -19.53
N PRO A 470 3.54 3.42 -20.58
CA PRO A 470 2.45 2.63 -21.15
C PRO A 470 1.72 1.74 -20.13
N GLN A 471 2.44 1.24 -19.12
CA GLN A 471 1.87 0.35 -18.10
C GLN A 471 1.02 1.14 -17.09
N GLU A 472 1.49 2.31 -16.64
CA GLU A 472 0.69 3.19 -15.77
C GLU A 472 -0.59 3.67 -16.47
N PHE A 473 -0.47 4.04 -17.75
CA PHE A 473 -1.63 4.44 -18.56
C PHE A 473 -2.64 3.29 -18.67
N GLU A 474 -2.18 2.08 -19.01
CA GLU A 474 -3.06 0.90 -19.10
C GLU A 474 -3.73 0.60 -17.76
N GLU A 475 -3.01 0.62 -16.65
CA GLU A 475 -3.57 0.41 -15.32
C GLU A 475 -4.68 1.43 -15.00
N GLY A 476 -4.44 2.71 -15.31
CA GLY A 476 -5.42 3.77 -15.14
C GLY A 476 -6.69 3.54 -15.97
N GLN A 477 -6.53 3.19 -17.25
CA GLN A 477 -7.68 2.95 -18.12
C GLN A 477 -8.46 1.67 -17.74
N VAL A 478 -7.79 0.62 -17.29
CA VAL A 478 -8.43 -0.59 -16.76
C VAL A 478 -9.22 -0.29 -15.48
N ALA A 479 -8.69 0.59 -14.61
CA ALA A 479 -9.40 1.02 -13.41
C ALA A 479 -10.68 1.79 -13.78
N VAL A 480 -10.60 2.73 -14.72
CA VAL A 480 -11.78 3.45 -15.24
C VAL A 480 -12.79 2.48 -15.87
N ALA A 481 -12.34 1.49 -16.63
CA ALA A 481 -13.21 0.47 -17.21
C ALA A 481 -13.97 -0.33 -16.12
N LYS A 482 -13.30 -0.71 -15.03
CA LYS A 482 -13.93 -1.39 -13.89
C LYS A 482 -14.96 -0.50 -13.18
N LEU A 483 -14.70 0.80 -13.07
CA LEU A 483 -15.59 1.76 -12.43
C LEU A 483 -16.98 1.80 -13.09
N VAL A 484 -17.02 1.72 -14.42
CA VAL A 484 -18.29 1.74 -15.19
C VAL A 484 -19.19 0.57 -14.80
N HIS A 485 -18.62 -0.60 -14.49
CA HIS A 485 -19.39 -1.77 -14.07
C HIS A 485 -19.98 -1.66 -12.66
N LEU A 486 -19.56 -0.68 -11.86
CA LEU A 486 -20.18 -0.37 -10.56
C LEU A 486 -21.41 0.54 -10.69
N VAL A 487 -21.60 1.17 -11.85
CA VAL A 487 -22.82 1.91 -12.16
C VAL A 487 -23.96 0.91 -12.28
N TYR A 488 -24.88 0.99 -11.33
CA TYR A 488 -26.04 0.13 -11.26
C TYR A 488 -27.13 0.82 -10.45
N HIS A 489 -28.35 0.84 -10.99
CA HIS A 489 -29.50 1.40 -10.31
C HIS A 489 -30.66 0.40 -10.33
N LYS A 490 -30.96 -0.20 -9.16
CA LYS A 490 -31.90 -1.33 -9.03
C LYS A 490 -33.35 -0.96 -9.31
N THR A 491 -33.75 0.27 -9.01
CA THR A 491 -35.17 0.67 -8.96
C THR A 491 -35.65 1.35 -10.25
N ASN A 492 -34.75 2.00 -10.97
CA ASN A 492 -35.08 2.83 -12.12
C ASN A 492 -34.03 2.65 -13.24
N ILE A 493 -34.49 2.06 -14.35
CA ILE A 493 -33.67 1.70 -15.52
C ILE A 493 -33.36 2.94 -16.37
N ASP A 494 -34.30 3.90 -16.46
CA ASP A 494 -34.11 5.12 -17.23
C ASP A 494 -33.01 6.01 -16.60
N LEU A 495 -32.97 6.07 -15.26
CA LEU A 495 -31.88 6.72 -14.52
C LEU A 495 -30.55 5.97 -14.69
N TYR A 496 -30.58 4.63 -14.71
CA TYR A 496 -29.39 3.83 -14.98
C TYR A 496 -28.78 4.18 -16.34
N PHE A 497 -29.61 4.25 -17.39
CA PHE A 497 -29.16 4.67 -18.72
C PHE A 497 -28.61 6.09 -18.73
N GLU A 498 -29.27 7.05 -18.07
CA GLU A 498 -28.80 8.44 -18.02
C GLU A 498 -27.39 8.54 -17.42
N ILE A 499 -27.13 7.83 -16.32
CA ILE A 499 -25.82 7.80 -15.67
C ILE A 499 -24.76 7.23 -16.64
N LEU A 500 -25.07 6.15 -17.35
CA LEU A 500 -24.17 5.60 -18.38
C LEU A 500 -23.94 6.61 -19.52
N MET A 501 -24.97 7.37 -19.93
CA MET A 501 -24.83 8.41 -20.97
C MET A 501 -23.92 9.55 -20.52
N LYS A 502 -23.86 9.88 -19.23
CA LYS A 502 -22.89 10.86 -18.71
C LYS A 502 -21.46 10.39 -18.93
N PHE A 503 -21.15 9.13 -18.62
CA PHE A 503 -19.84 8.55 -18.92
C PHE A 503 -19.57 8.49 -20.44
N LYS A 504 -20.55 8.09 -21.27
CA LYS A 504 -20.42 8.10 -22.75
C LYS A 504 -19.93 9.46 -23.25
N ARG A 505 -20.58 10.55 -22.86
CA ARG A 505 -20.24 11.92 -23.31
C ARG A 505 -18.78 12.30 -23.04
N ILE A 506 -18.20 11.75 -21.98
CA ILE A 506 -16.84 12.07 -21.54
C ILE A 506 -15.81 11.14 -22.18
N PHE A 507 -16.10 9.84 -22.24
CA PHE A 507 -15.23 8.86 -22.90
C PHE A 507 -15.03 9.16 -24.39
N VAL A 508 -16.08 9.63 -25.06
CA VAL A 508 -16.00 10.07 -26.47
C VAL A 508 -15.08 11.30 -26.64
N LYS A 509 -14.92 12.13 -25.61
CA LYS A 509 -13.99 13.28 -25.63
C LYS A 509 -12.56 12.90 -25.21
N GLY A 510 -12.35 11.74 -24.59
CA GLY A 510 -11.06 11.32 -24.01
C GLY A 510 -9.97 10.91 -25.00
N GLY A 511 -10.33 10.77 -26.28
CA GLY A 511 -9.41 10.41 -27.36
C GLY A 511 -9.25 8.91 -27.59
N ILE A 512 -8.78 8.53 -28.77
CA ILE A 512 -8.91 7.17 -29.29
C ILE A 512 -8.07 6.15 -28.50
N LYS A 513 -6.90 6.55 -27.98
CA LYS A 513 -6.05 5.69 -27.13
C LYS A 513 -6.77 5.18 -25.87
N ARG A 514 -7.64 6.01 -25.27
CA ARG A 514 -8.44 5.65 -24.07
C ARG A 514 -9.69 4.86 -24.44
N MET A 515 -10.30 5.19 -25.58
CA MET A 515 -11.52 4.53 -26.06
C MET A 515 -11.37 3.02 -26.22
N LYS A 516 -10.16 2.54 -26.58
CA LYS A 516 -9.82 1.11 -26.66
C LYS A 516 -10.20 0.33 -25.39
N TYR A 517 -10.07 0.94 -24.20
CA TYR A 517 -10.31 0.30 -22.91
C TYR A 517 -11.68 0.65 -22.33
N THR A 518 -12.09 1.91 -22.45
CA THR A 518 -13.29 2.44 -21.79
C THR A 518 -14.58 2.11 -22.54
N LEU A 519 -14.58 2.13 -23.88
CA LEU A 519 -15.78 1.86 -24.67
C LEU A 519 -16.24 0.39 -24.60
N PRO A 520 -15.36 -0.63 -24.65
CA PRO A 520 -15.80 -2.01 -24.42
C PRO A 520 -16.54 -2.18 -23.10
N ALA A 521 -16.01 -1.64 -22.00
CA ALA A 521 -16.66 -1.71 -20.68
C ALA A 521 -18.03 -1.01 -20.66
N MET A 522 -18.16 0.13 -21.37
CA MET A 522 -19.43 0.81 -21.57
C MET A 522 -20.42 -0.08 -22.34
N ILE A 523 -19.99 -0.69 -23.45
CA ILE A 523 -20.82 -1.56 -24.29
C ILE A 523 -21.31 -2.77 -23.49
N PHE A 524 -20.45 -3.44 -22.74
CA PHE A 524 -20.87 -4.55 -21.88
C PHE A 524 -21.83 -4.11 -20.76
N SER A 525 -21.68 -2.89 -20.23
CA SER A 525 -22.64 -2.34 -19.27
C SER A 525 -23.99 -2.02 -19.92
N LEU A 526 -24.00 -1.59 -21.18
CA LEU A 526 -25.21 -1.41 -21.99
C LEU A 526 -25.88 -2.76 -22.32
N PHE A 527 -25.12 -3.82 -22.57
CA PHE A 527 -25.69 -5.18 -22.74
C PHE A 527 -26.34 -5.69 -21.46
N ARG A 528 -25.74 -5.41 -20.30
CA ARG A 528 -26.36 -5.73 -19.02
C ARG A 528 -27.66 -4.95 -18.82
N LEU A 529 -27.65 -3.65 -19.10
CA LEU A 529 -28.84 -2.80 -19.05
C LEU A 529 -29.96 -3.32 -19.97
N SER A 530 -29.63 -3.75 -21.19
CA SER A 530 -30.65 -4.24 -22.13
C SER A 530 -31.30 -5.54 -21.67
N GLN A 531 -30.56 -6.42 -21.01
CA GLN A 531 -31.09 -7.64 -20.38
C GLN A 531 -32.01 -7.31 -19.18
N GLU A 532 -31.67 -6.31 -18.38
CA GLU A 532 -32.50 -5.90 -17.25
C GLU A 532 -33.80 -5.22 -17.71
N LEU A 533 -33.78 -4.52 -18.85
CA LEU A 533 -34.95 -3.92 -19.46
C LEU A 533 -36.03 -4.96 -19.84
N VAL A 534 -35.62 -6.20 -20.14
CA VAL A 534 -36.57 -7.32 -20.39
C VAL A 534 -37.47 -7.59 -19.19
N ASN A 535 -36.97 -7.36 -17.98
CA ASN A 535 -37.71 -7.60 -16.73
C ASN A 535 -38.54 -6.38 -16.30
N ARG A 536 -38.64 -5.32 -17.11
CA ARG A 536 -39.46 -4.15 -16.81
C ARG A 536 -40.94 -4.58 -16.75
N PRO A 537 -41.65 -4.42 -15.62
CA PRO A 537 -43.07 -4.72 -15.57
C PRO A 537 -43.79 -3.84 -16.59
N SER A 538 -44.67 -4.43 -17.39
CA SER A 538 -45.49 -3.75 -18.39
C SER A 538 -46.52 -2.81 -17.73
N MET A 539 -46.05 -1.74 -17.10
CA MET A 539 -46.88 -0.63 -16.61
C MET A 539 -46.39 0.64 -17.31
N GLY A 540 -47.16 1.06 -18.31
CA GLY A 540 -46.84 2.19 -19.19
C GLY A 540 -47.11 3.56 -18.57
N HIS A 541 -46.41 3.92 -17.50
CA HIS A 541 -46.47 5.28 -16.96
C HIS A 541 -45.09 5.94 -16.98
N GLU A 542 -45.03 7.13 -17.59
CA GLU A 542 -43.99 8.12 -17.34
C GLU A 542 -44.02 8.44 -15.85
N GLU A 543 -43.21 7.76 -15.04
CA GLU A 543 -43.10 8.07 -13.62
C GLU A 543 -42.30 9.37 -13.47
N GLU A 544 -42.98 10.45 -13.06
CA GLU A 544 -42.31 11.65 -12.55
C GLU A 544 -41.49 11.26 -11.32
N ILE A 545 -40.17 11.19 -11.48
CA ILE A 545 -39.26 10.92 -10.36
C ILE A 545 -39.21 12.19 -9.49
N LYS A 546 -39.82 12.12 -8.30
CA LYS A 546 -39.53 13.08 -7.23
C LYS A 546 -38.17 12.73 -6.63
N MET A 547 -37.17 13.58 -6.87
CA MET A 547 -35.89 13.53 -6.15
C MET A 547 -36.15 13.91 -4.68
N GLU A 548 -35.39 13.35 -3.73
CA GLU A 548 -35.58 13.55 -2.28
C GLU A 548 -35.24 14.97 -1.75
N ASP A 549 -35.01 15.95 -2.61
CA ASP A 549 -34.78 17.35 -2.23
C ASP A 549 -35.51 18.26 -3.25
N ASP A 550 -35.91 19.47 -2.84
CA ASP A 550 -36.70 20.51 -3.56
C ASP A 550 -36.13 20.97 -4.94
N GLU A 551 -35.84 20.03 -5.85
CA GLU A 551 -35.35 20.24 -7.21
C GLU A 551 -36.45 19.88 -8.24
N PRO A 552 -36.44 20.53 -9.43
CA PRO A 552 -37.43 20.28 -10.47
C PRO A 552 -37.37 18.81 -10.93
N SER A 553 -38.55 18.20 -11.06
CA SER A 553 -38.74 16.83 -11.56
C SER A 553 -37.95 16.59 -12.86
N LEU A 554 -37.02 15.64 -12.85
CA LEU A 554 -36.23 15.29 -14.03
C LEU A 554 -37.11 14.47 -14.97
N LYS A 555 -37.57 15.08 -16.07
CA LYS A 555 -38.30 14.35 -17.13
C LYS A 555 -37.31 13.51 -17.93
N LEU A 556 -37.22 12.22 -17.62
CA LEU A 556 -36.37 11.29 -18.35
C LEU A 556 -37.15 10.63 -19.49
N PRO A 557 -36.63 10.66 -20.74
CA PRO A 557 -37.26 9.96 -21.84
C PRO A 557 -37.16 8.46 -21.61
N MET A 558 -38.27 7.73 -21.84
CA MET A 558 -38.31 6.28 -21.71
C MET A 558 -37.26 5.62 -22.62
N VAL A 559 -36.41 4.79 -22.02
CA VAL A 559 -35.37 4.05 -22.71
C VAL A 559 -35.97 2.75 -23.26
N ASP A 560 -35.65 2.46 -24.52
CA ASP A 560 -36.00 1.22 -25.21
C ASP A 560 -34.72 0.49 -25.63
N GLN A 561 -34.86 -0.79 -26.01
CA GLN A 561 -33.72 -1.61 -26.44
C GLN A 561 -33.10 -1.08 -27.75
N VAL A 562 -33.91 -0.54 -28.65
CA VAL A 562 -33.47 0.05 -29.92
C VAL A 562 -32.47 1.18 -29.68
N LYS A 563 -32.76 2.12 -28.78
CA LYS A 563 -31.86 3.22 -28.41
C LYS A 563 -30.55 2.70 -27.82
N ILE A 564 -30.60 1.64 -27.00
CA ILE A 564 -29.41 1.04 -26.41
C ILE A 564 -28.52 0.46 -27.51
N PHE A 565 -29.07 -0.36 -28.41
CA PHE A 565 -28.28 -0.99 -29.48
C PHE A 565 -27.82 0.00 -30.55
N LYS A 566 -28.61 1.02 -30.90
CA LYS A 566 -28.13 2.14 -31.75
C LYS A 566 -26.95 2.87 -31.10
N CYS A 567 -27.03 3.12 -29.80
CA CYS A 567 -25.91 3.67 -29.04
C CYS A 567 -24.68 2.75 -29.06
N VAL A 568 -24.85 1.43 -28.94
CA VAL A 568 -23.74 0.46 -29.07
C VAL A 568 -23.11 0.55 -30.46
N GLY A 569 -23.91 0.57 -31.53
CA GLY A 569 -23.43 0.71 -32.90
C GLY A 569 -22.62 2.00 -33.11
N GLU A 570 -23.11 3.13 -32.62
CA GLU A 570 -22.38 4.40 -32.63
C GLU A 570 -21.01 4.29 -31.93
N LEU A 571 -20.98 3.68 -30.73
CA LEU A 571 -19.75 3.54 -29.95
C LEU A 571 -18.70 2.68 -30.64
N ILE A 572 -19.12 1.55 -31.23
CA ILE A 572 -18.20 0.69 -31.98
C ILE A 572 -17.72 1.42 -33.25
N GLY A 573 -18.61 2.18 -33.89
CA GLY A 573 -18.30 3.01 -35.06
C GLY A 573 -17.18 4.03 -34.83
N LEU A 574 -17.00 4.52 -33.60
CA LEU A 574 -15.94 5.48 -33.26
C LEU A 574 -14.54 4.87 -33.21
N ILE A 575 -14.42 3.56 -32.91
CA ILE A 575 -13.13 2.87 -32.77
C ILE A 575 -12.77 2.00 -33.97
N LYS A 576 -13.71 1.77 -34.91
CA LYS A 576 -13.54 0.84 -36.04
C LYS A 576 -12.28 1.08 -36.88
N GLN A 577 -11.95 2.35 -37.16
CA GLN A 577 -10.82 2.70 -38.03
C GLN A 577 -9.46 2.43 -37.39
N GLN A 578 -9.34 2.60 -36.06
CA GLN A 578 -8.06 2.44 -35.37
C GLN A 578 -7.88 1.07 -34.72
N TYR A 579 -8.99 0.40 -34.40
CA TYR A 579 -8.99 -0.93 -33.76
C TYR A 579 -9.99 -1.88 -34.45
N PRO A 580 -9.71 -2.32 -35.69
CA PRO A 580 -10.64 -3.12 -36.49
C PRO A 580 -10.91 -4.50 -35.87
N ASP A 581 -9.89 -5.22 -35.38
CA ASP A 581 -10.08 -6.54 -34.75
C ASP A 581 -10.96 -6.49 -33.50
N LEU A 582 -10.74 -5.49 -32.63
CA LEU A 582 -11.58 -5.28 -31.45
C LEU A 582 -13.03 -4.94 -31.85
N SER A 583 -13.20 -4.07 -32.83
CA SER A 583 -14.52 -3.61 -33.28
C SER A 583 -15.31 -4.74 -33.91
N LEU A 584 -14.66 -5.62 -34.69
CA LEU A 584 -15.27 -6.83 -35.24
C LEU A 584 -15.80 -7.74 -34.13
N ARG A 585 -15.00 -7.99 -33.09
CA ARG A 585 -15.44 -8.79 -31.94
C ARG A 585 -16.60 -8.15 -31.19
N LEU A 586 -16.60 -6.82 -31.01
CA LEU A 586 -17.68 -6.10 -30.34
C LEU A 586 -18.98 -6.13 -31.15
N TYR A 587 -18.92 -5.99 -32.48
CA TYR A 587 -20.12 -6.14 -33.32
C TYR A 587 -20.72 -7.53 -33.23
N LEU A 588 -19.89 -8.58 -33.24
CA LEU A 588 -20.37 -9.96 -33.11
C LEU A 588 -20.96 -10.24 -31.73
N GLN A 589 -20.34 -9.71 -30.67
CA GLN A 589 -20.91 -9.77 -29.32
C GLN A 589 -22.21 -8.97 -29.20
N ALA A 590 -22.35 -7.85 -29.91
CA ALA A 590 -23.60 -7.08 -29.96
C ALA A 590 -24.71 -7.88 -30.64
N ALA A 591 -24.44 -8.54 -31.76
CA ALA A 591 -25.39 -9.43 -32.42
C ALA A 591 -25.80 -10.60 -31.51
N GLU A 592 -24.83 -11.20 -30.80
CA GLU A 592 -25.12 -12.27 -29.82
C GLU A 592 -25.94 -11.75 -28.63
N ALA A 593 -25.68 -10.53 -28.17
CA ALA A 593 -26.45 -9.90 -27.09
C ALA A 593 -27.91 -9.66 -27.50
N VAL A 594 -28.17 -9.23 -28.75
CA VAL A 594 -29.53 -9.14 -29.30
C VAL A 594 -30.19 -10.52 -29.33
N ASN A 595 -29.46 -11.54 -29.78
CA ASN A 595 -29.97 -12.92 -29.88
C ASN A 595 -30.43 -13.54 -28.55
N ARG A 596 -29.91 -13.05 -27.41
CA ARG A 596 -30.28 -13.52 -26.07
C ARG A 596 -31.55 -12.85 -25.51
N ILE A 597 -32.07 -11.81 -26.16
CA ILE A 597 -33.24 -11.05 -25.70
C ILE A 597 -34.52 -11.73 -26.21
N PRO A 598 -35.58 -11.92 -25.39
CA PRO A 598 -36.81 -12.60 -25.84
C PRO A 598 -37.52 -11.91 -27.02
N ASN A 599 -37.48 -10.57 -27.08
CA ASN A 599 -38.12 -9.77 -28.14
C ASN A 599 -37.14 -9.45 -29.29
N TYR A 600 -36.23 -10.36 -29.62
CA TYR A 600 -35.19 -10.13 -30.64
C TYR A 600 -35.76 -9.76 -32.02
N HIS A 601 -37.01 -10.10 -32.33
CA HIS A 601 -37.67 -9.76 -33.60
C HIS A 601 -37.77 -8.26 -33.86
N GLU A 602 -37.91 -7.44 -32.82
CA GLU A 602 -37.96 -5.97 -32.96
C GLU A 602 -36.57 -5.36 -33.17
N LEU A 603 -35.51 -6.14 -32.98
CA LEU A 603 -34.10 -5.74 -33.05
C LEU A 603 -33.35 -6.44 -34.19
N GLU A 604 -34.09 -7.06 -35.11
CA GLU A 604 -33.50 -7.80 -36.24
C GLU A 604 -32.64 -6.88 -37.13
N GLU A 605 -33.12 -5.65 -37.38
CA GLU A 605 -32.38 -4.66 -38.19
C GLU A 605 -31.03 -4.31 -37.55
N GLU A 606 -31.01 -4.02 -36.24
CA GLU A 606 -29.78 -3.73 -35.52
C GLU A 606 -28.81 -4.92 -35.52
N ALA A 607 -29.30 -6.14 -35.31
CA ALA A 607 -28.46 -7.34 -35.37
C ALA A 607 -27.88 -7.55 -36.78
N TYR A 608 -28.67 -7.28 -37.81
CA TYR A 608 -28.26 -7.42 -39.21
C TYR A 608 -27.18 -6.39 -39.55
N ASP A 609 -27.35 -5.15 -39.10
CA ASP A 609 -26.36 -4.10 -39.24
C ASP A 609 -25.05 -4.46 -38.54
N PHE A 610 -25.09 -5.03 -37.33
CA PHE A 610 -23.86 -5.46 -36.64
C PHE A 610 -23.12 -6.56 -37.41
N CYS A 611 -23.83 -7.58 -37.90
CA CYS A 611 -23.24 -8.64 -38.71
C CYS A 611 -22.66 -8.08 -40.03
N THR A 612 -23.38 -7.20 -40.71
CA THR A 612 -22.92 -6.58 -41.96
C THR A 612 -21.69 -5.71 -41.73
N ASN A 613 -21.68 -4.89 -40.68
CA ASN A 613 -20.50 -4.09 -40.31
C ASN A 613 -19.29 -4.97 -39.94
N SER A 614 -19.50 -6.13 -39.30
CA SER A 614 -18.42 -7.07 -39.03
C SER A 614 -17.81 -7.66 -40.31
N LEU A 615 -18.63 -7.96 -41.32
CA LEU A 615 -18.18 -8.42 -42.64
C LEU A 615 -17.44 -7.31 -43.41
N LEU A 616 -17.91 -6.07 -43.32
CA LEU A 616 -17.24 -4.91 -43.92
C LEU A 616 -15.85 -4.70 -43.34
N ILE A 617 -15.69 -4.76 -42.01
CA ILE A 617 -14.38 -4.66 -41.35
C ILE A 617 -13.44 -5.79 -41.82
N TYR A 618 -13.97 -7.01 -41.96
CA TYR A 618 -13.20 -8.14 -42.46
C TYR A 618 -12.70 -7.91 -43.90
N GLU A 619 -13.52 -7.31 -44.75
CA GLU A 619 -13.19 -7.06 -46.15
C GLU A 619 -12.19 -5.90 -46.31
N GLU A 620 -12.52 -4.74 -45.72
CA GLU A 620 -11.85 -3.46 -45.99
C GLU A 620 -10.66 -3.17 -45.06
N GLU A 621 -10.75 -3.51 -43.77
CA GLU A 621 -9.82 -3.02 -42.75
C GLU A 621 -8.77 -4.06 -42.32
N LEU A 622 -9.13 -5.35 -42.32
CA LEU A 622 -8.17 -6.42 -42.06
C LEU A 622 -7.28 -6.65 -43.29
N SER A 623 -5.97 -6.71 -43.10
CA SER A 623 -5.00 -6.99 -44.17
C SER A 623 -4.19 -8.27 -43.93
N ASP A 624 -3.90 -8.59 -42.67
CA ASP A 624 -3.14 -9.77 -42.30
C ASP A 624 -3.91 -11.08 -42.56
N SER A 625 -3.24 -12.06 -43.16
CA SER A 625 -3.85 -13.32 -43.59
C SER A 625 -4.25 -14.22 -42.43
N GLU A 626 -3.54 -14.16 -41.30
CA GLU A 626 -3.85 -14.98 -40.12
C GLU A 626 -4.97 -14.35 -39.29
N ALA A 627 -4.95 -13.02 -39.13
CA ALA A 627 -6.05 -12.26 -38.56
C ALA A 627 -7.34 -12.43 -39.35
N LYS A 628 -7.29 -12.40 -40.70
CA LYS A 628 -8.48 -12.71 -41.53
C LYS A 628 -9.01 -14.11 -41.27
N PHE A 629 -8.15 -15.12 -41.22
CA PHE A 629 -8.58 -16.49 -40.95
C PHE A 629 -9.21 -16.64 -39.55
N ALA A 630 -8.63 -16.04 -38.52
CA ALA A 630 -9.20 -16.03 -37.18
C ALA A 630 -10.56 -15.29 -37.13
N ALA A 631 -10.64 -14.12 -37.76
CA ALA A 631 -11.85 -13.31 -37.81
C ALA A 631 -12.99 -14.02 -38.53
N ILE A 632 -12.75 -14.64 -39.69
CA ILE A 632 -13.81 -15.34 -40.43
C ILE A 632 -14.31 -16.57 -39.69
N ASN A 633 -13.43 -17.32 -39.02
CA ASN A 633 -13.84 -18.46 -38.18
C ASN A 633 -14.71 -18.01 -37.01
N LEU A 634 -14.39 -16.85 -36.42
CA LEU A 634 -15.16 -16.26 -35.33
C LEU A 634 -16.52 -15.72 -35.83
N ILE A 635 -16.58 -15.13 -37.03
CA ILE A 635 -17.84 -14.75 -37.70
C ILE A 635 -18.71 -15.98 -37.95
N VAL A 636 -18.15 -17.03 -38.56
CA VAL A 636 -18.86 -18.30 -38.84
C VAL A 636 -19.40 -18.92 -37.55
N SER A 637 -18.58 -18.95 -36.50
CA SER A 637 -18.99 -19.53 -35.21
C SER A 637 -20.12 -18.73 -34.57
N THR A 638 -20.06 -17.40 -34.63
CA THR A 638 -21.12 -16.52 -34.11
C THR A 638 -22.39 -16.71 -34.94
N MET A 639 -22.32 -16.62 -36.27
CA MET A 639 -23.49 -16.78 -37.14
C MET A 639 -24.18 -18.14 -37.02
N PHE A 640 -23.44 -19.19 -36.65
CA PHE A 640 -24.01 -20.51 -36.39
C PHE A 640 -24.92 -20.52 -35.15
N THR A 641 -24.65 -19.69 -34.15
CA THR A 641 -25.45 -19.61 -32.91
C THR A 641 -26.60 -18.60 -32.99
N LEU A 642 -26.62 -17.73 -34.00
CA LEU A 642 -27.65 -16.70 -34.16
C LEU A 642 -28.97 -17.29 -34.69
N VAL A 643 -30.05 -16.90 -34.02
CA VAL A 643 -31.44 -17.35 -34.12
C VAL A 643 -32.36 -16.16 -34.45
N CYS A 644 -31.86 -14.93 -34.27
CA CYS A 644 -32.61 -13.69 -34.34
C CYS A 644 -32.99 -13.18 -35.74
N PHE A 645 -32.61 -13.87 -36.82
CA PHE A 645 -32.81 -13.41 -38.19
C PHE A 645 -33.96 -14.11 -38.90
N GLY A 646 -34.67 -13.35 -39.75
CA GLY A 646 -35.54 -13.86 -40.80
C GLY A 646 -34.76 -14.60 -41.89
N GLN A 647 -35.48 -15.37 -42.70
CA GLN A 647 -34.88 -16.28 -43.69
C GLN A 647 -34.04 -15.54 -44.76
N GLU A 648 -34.51 -14.39 -45.24
CA GLU A 648 -33.83 -13.63 -46.30
C GLU A 648 -32.53 -12.99 -45.82
N ASN A 649 -32.57 -12.36 -44.64
CA ASN A 649 -31.42 -11.73 -44.01
C ASN A 649 -30.34 -12.76 -43.67
N TYR A 650 -30.73 -13.91 -43.09
CA TYR A 650 -29.80 -14.99 -42.80
C TYR A 650 -29.14 -15.54 -44.07
N ASP A 651 -29.91 -15.77 -45.14
CA ASP A 651 -29.38 -16.28 -46.41
C ASP A 651 -28.35 -15.36 -47.03
N THR A 652 -28.60 -14.05 -46.97
CA THR A 652 -27.68 -13.04 -47.48
C THR A 652 -26.36 -13.06 -46.70
N LEU A 653 -26.43 -13.07 -45.37
CA LEU A 653 -25.25 -13.12 -44.49
C LEU A 653 -24.43 -14.41 -44.69
N VAL A 654 -25.09 -15.56 -44.78
CA VAL A 654 -24.42 -16.85 -45.00
C VAL A 654 -23.75 -16.88 -46.37
N THR A 655 -24.44 -16.44 -47.42
CA THR A 655 -23.88 -16.41 -48.78
C THR A 655 -22.64 -15.52 -48.86
N ASN A 656 -22.69 -14.34 -48.25
CA ASN A 656 -21.56 -13.43 -48.16
C ASN A 656 -20.39 -14.05 -47.38
N THR A 657 -20.66 -14.63 -46.20
CA THR A 657 -19.64 -15.26 -45.35
C THR A 657 -18.94 -16.42 -46.06
N VAL A 658 -19.69 -17.29 -46.73
CA VAL A 658 -19.13 -18.42 -47.51
C VAL A 658 -18.33 -17.92 -48.72
N SER A 659 -18.78 -16.84 -49.36
CA SER A 659 -18.03 -16.16 -50.43
C SER A 659 -16.68 -15.65 -49.91
N TYR A 660 -16.65 -15.03 -48.73
CA TYR A 660 -15.41 -14.56 -48.11
C TYR A 660 -14.48 -15.69 -47.68
N CYS A 661 -15.00 -16.79 -47.13
CA CYS A 661 -14.22 -18.02 -46.88
C CYS A 661 -13.56 -18.51 -48.19
N SER A 662 -14.30 -18.40 -49.31
CA SER A 662 -13.82 -18.77 -50.64
C SER A 662 -12.82 -17.80 -51.25
N LYS A 663 -12.62 -16.60 -50.69
CA LYS A 663 -11.67 -15.59 -51.18
C LYS A 663 -10.35 -15.56 -50.37
N LEU A 664 -10.20 -16.42 -49.35
CA LEU A 664 -8.96 -16.51 -48.58
C LEU A 664 -7.76 -16.88 -49.48
N LEU A 665 -6.63 -16.20 -49.26
CA LEU A 665 -5.42 -16.34 -50.07
C LEU A 665 -4.71 -17.68 -49.84
N LYS A 666 -4.53 -18.08 -48.57
CA LYS A 666 -3.88 -19.34 -48.20
C LYS A 666 -4.84 -20.50 -48.41
N LYS A 667 -4.50 -21.42 -49.32
CA LYS A 667 -5.34 -22.59 -49.66
C LYS A 667 -5.70 -23.50 -48.46
N PRO A 668 -4.79 -23.80 -47.52
CA PRO A 668 -5.14 -24.59 -46.34
C PRO A 668 -6.21 -23.91 -45.47
N SER A 669 -6.02 -22.62 -45.17
CA SER A 669 -6.98 -21.81 -44.43
C SER A 669 -8.32 -21.66 -45.17
N GLN A 670 -8.28 -21.53 -46.51
CA GLN A 670 -9.47 -21.50 -47.37
C GLN A 670 -10.28 -22.79 -47.23
N CYS A 671 -9.62 -23.95 -47.31
CA CYS A 671 -10.23 -25.27 -47.17
C CYS A 671 -10.90 -25.44 -45.81
N GLU A 672 -10.17 -25.12 -44.74
CA GLU A 672 -10.66 -25.22 -43.36
C GLU A 672 -11.86 -24.30 -43.11
N ALA A 673 -11.77 -23.02 -43.51
CA ALA A 673 -12.86 -22.06 -43.35
C ALA A 673 -14.14 -22.47 -44.10
N ILE A 674 -14.02 -22.96 -45.34
CA ILE A 674 -15.17 -23.46 -46.11
C ILE A 674 -15.79 -24.69 -45.44
N THR A 675 -14.95 -25.58 -44.90
CA THR A 675 -15.41 -26.79 -44.19
C THR A 675 -16.21 -26.41 -42.96
N PHE A 676 -15.78 -25.42 -42.18
CA PHE A 676 -16.55 -24.92 -41.05
C PHE A 676 -17.80 -24.14 -41.47
N ALA A 677 -17.71 -23.29 -42.48
CA ALA A 677 -18.84 -22.52 -43.01
C ALA A 677 -19.96 -23.40 -43.59
N SER A 678 -19.66 -24.64 -43.99
CA SER A 678 -20.69 -25.62 -44.39
C SER A 678 -21.77 -25.83 -43.32
N SER A 679 -21.41 -25.67 -42.03
CA SER A 679 -22.33 -25.79 -40.90
C SER A 679 -23.42 -24.72 -40.88
N LEU A 680 -23.18 -23.55 -41.47
CA LEU A 680 -24.15 -22.47 -41.52
C LEU A 680 -25.38 -22.85 -42.37
N TYR A 681 -25.21 -23.71 -43.37
CA TYR A 681 -26.30 -24.25 -44.16
C TYR A 681 -27.06 -25.38 -43.46
N TYR A 682 -26.60 -25.82 -42.28
CA TYR A 682 -27.20 -26.89 -41.50
C TYR A 682 -27.20 -26.53 -40.01
N SER A 683 -27.97 -25.49 -39.68
CA SER A 683 -28.20 -24.97 -38.33
C SER A 683 -29.61 -25.30 -37.84
N ASN A 684 -29.92 -24.97 -36.58
CA ASN A 684 -31.26 -25.17 -36.00
C ASN A 684 -32.37 -24.41 -36.77
N PHE A 685 -32.00 -23.36 -37.52
CA PHE A 685 -32.91 -22.54 -38.33
C PHE A 685 -33.13 -23.09 -39.73
N LYS A 686 -32.10 -23.71 -40.30
CA LYS A 686 -32.08 -24.05 -41.73
C LYS A 686 -31.27 -25.30 -42.00
N LYS A 687 -31.91 -26.25 -42.69
CA LYS A 687 -31.32 -27.53 -43.12
C LYS A 687 -31.29 -27.61 -44.65
N GLN A 688 -30.24 -27.07 -45.27
CA GLN A 688 -30.00 -27.14 -46.71
C GLN A 688 -28.86 -28.09 -47.05
N GLY A 689 -29.13 -29.41 -46.98
CA GLY A 689 -28.13 -30.45 -47.21
C GLY A 689 -27.37 -30.34 -48.54
N ASN A 690 -28.06 -29.95 -49.62
CA ASN A 690 -27.43 -29.79 -50.93
C ASN A 690 -26.30 -28.75 -50.92
N LYS A 691 -26.51 -27.60 -50.27
CA LYS A 691 -25.48 -26.55 -50.16
C LYS A 691 -24.32 -26.96 -49.25
N VAL A 692 -24.59 -27.75 -48.22
CA VAL A 692 -23.54 -28.35 -47.37
C VAL A 692 -22.63 -29.23 -48.23
N MET A 693 -23.22 -30.09 -49.06
CA MET A 693 -22.46 -30.95 -49.97
C MET A 693 -21.67 -30.16 -51.01
N ASP A 694 -22.21 -29.06 -51.54
CA ASP A 694 -21.49 -28.18 -52.45
C ASP A 694 -20.25 -27.57 -51.78
N CYS A 695 -20.37 -27.12 -50.53
CA CYS A 695 -19.24 -26.62 -49.74
C CYS A 695 -18.20 -27.70 -49.46
N LEU A 696 -18.62 -28.90 -49.05
CA LEU A 696 -17.72 -30.01 -48.75
C LEU A 696 -16.98 -30.52 -50.00
N LYS A 697 -17.69 -30.68 -51.13
CA LYS A 697 -17.07 -31.02 -52.43
C LYS A 697 -16.07 -29.95 -52.88
N ARG A 698 -16.38 -28.67 -52.61
CA ARG A 698 -15.45 -27.57 -52.89
C ARG A 698 -14.22 -27.61 -51.98
N ALA A 699 -14.38 -27.94 -50.70
CA ALA A 699 -13.28 -28.10 -49.76
C ALA A 699 -12.33 -29.25 -50.18
N ILE A 700 -12.87 -30.39 -50.59
CA ILE A 700 -12.10 -31.53 -51.13
C ILE A 700 -11.25 -31.08 -52.33
N LYS A 701 -11.86 -30.41 -53.32
CA LYS A 701 -11.13 -29.88 -54.49
C LYS A 701 -10.01 -28.91 -54.11
N ILE A 702 -10.18 -28.11 -53.05
CA ILE A 702 -9.15 -27.18 -52.59
C ILE A 702 -8.03 -27.92 -51.84
N ALA A 703 -8.36 -28.95 -51.06
CA ALA A 703 -7.38 -29.84 -50.45
C ALA A 703 -6.52 -30.54 -51.51
N ASP A 704 -7.13 -31.06 -52.58
CA ASP A 704 -6.43 -31.69 -53.71
C ASP A 704 -5.41 -30.76 -54.38
N ILE A 705 -5.70 -29.45 -54.48
CA ILE A 705 -4.82 -28.46 -55.09
C ILE A 705 -3.59 -28.15 -54.21
N CYS A 706 -3.62 -28.45 -52.91
CA CYS A 706 -2.54 -28.15 -51.97
C CYS A 706 -1.31 -29.09 -52.09
N GLN A 707 -1.05 -29.66 -53.27
CA GLN A 707 -0.01 -30.66 -53.55
C GLN A 707 1.41 -30.14 -53.19
N ASN A 708 1.82 -30.33 -51.91
CA ASN A 708 3.21 -30.61 -51.49
C ASN A 708 3.51 -30.57 -49.97
N GLN A 709 2.55 -30.68 -49.04
CA GLN A 709 2.89 -30.59 -47.60
C GLN A 709 2.06 -31.52 -46.71
N ALA A 710 2.67 -32.00 -45.63
CA ALA A 710 2.03 -32.77 -44.54
C ALA A 710 0.69 -32.20 -44.01
N LYS A 711 0.47 -30.90 -44.23
CA LYS A 711 -0.80 -30.22 -43.94
C LYS A 711 -1.98 -30.73 -44.77
N ASN A 712 -1.76 -31.42 -45.90
CA ASN A 712 -2.83 -31.94 -46.75
C ASN A 712 -3.62 -33.07 -46.07
N LEU A 713 -2.90 -34.03 -45.47
CA LEU A 713 -3.52 -35.14 -44.73
C LEU A 713 -4.35 -34.63 -43.55
N TYR A 714 -3.88 -33.58 -42.88
CA TYR A 714 -4.61 -32.91 -41.81
C TYR A 714 -5.93 -32.28 -42.30
N LEU A 715 -5.92 -31.62 -43.47
CA LEU A 715 -7.14 -31.04 -44.05
C LEU A 715 -8.17 -32.10 -44.43
N PHE A 716 -7.76 -33.19 -45.08
CA PHE A 716 -8.69 -34.29 -45.38
C PHE A 716 -9.25 -34.95 -44.12
N ALA A 717 -8.45 -35.09 -43.06
CA ALA A 717 -8.92 -35.58 -41.78
C ALA A 717 -9.97 -34.64 -41.14
N ILE A 718 -9.81 -33.31 -41.26
CA ILE A 718 -10.83 -32.34 -40.83
C ILE A 718 -12.12 -32.51 -41.64
N ILE A 719 -12.02 -32.61 -42.97
CA ILE A 719 -13.18 -32.81 -43.85
C ILE A 719 -13.89 -34.12 -43.47
N LEU A 720 -13.14 -35.21 -43.30
CA LEU A 720 -13.69 -36.51 -42.89
C LEU A 720 -14.42 -36.41 -41.55
N ASN A 721 -13.83 -35.74 -40.56
CA ASN A 721 -14.50 -35.49 -39.28
C ASN A 721 -15.79 -34.69 -39.45
N LYS A 722 -15.85 -33.78 -40.43
CA LYS A 722 -17.08 -33.02 -40.73
C LYS A 722 -18.15 -33.86 -41.42
N TYR A 723 -17.78 -34.76 -42.34
CA TYR A 723 -18.69 -35.76 -42.90
C TYR A 723 -19.25 -36.68 -41.81
N LEU A 724 -18.38 -37.17 -40.92
CA LEU A 724 -18.77 -38.00 -39.77
C LEU A 724 -19.71 -37.28 -38.80
N TYR A 725 -19.52 -35.96 -38.61
CA TYR A 725 -20.42 -35.14 -37.79
C TYR A 725 -21.83 -35.09 -38.38
N PHE A 726 -21.98 -34.76 -39.66
CA PHE A 726 -23.32 -34.72 -40.28
C PHE A 726 -23.96 -36.11 -40.39
N TYR A 727 -23.16 -37.15 -40.62
CA TYR A 727 -23.63 -38.54 -40.56
C TYR A 727 -24.07 -38.95 -39.14
N SER A 728 -23.45 -38.40 -38.10
CA SER A 728 -23.84 -38.66 -36.71
C SER A 728 -25.20 -38.07 -36.36
N ILE A 729 -25.58 -36.94 -36.97
CA ILE A 729 -26.84 -36.22 -36.75
C ILE A 729 -27.97 -36.75 -37.67
N ASP A 730 -27.75 -37.90 -38.33
CA ASP A 730 -28.70 -38.53 -39.26
C ASP A 730 -29.12 -37.58 -40.40
N ALA A 731 -28.17 -36.79 -40.90
CA ALA A 731 -28.42 -35.95 -42.04
C ALA A 731 -28.55 -36.81 -43.31
N GLU A 732 -29.78 -36.93 -43.85
CA GLU A 732 -30.12 -37.82 -45.00
C GLU A 732 -29.26 -37.59 -46.27
N PHE A 733 -28.59 -36.44 -46.37
CA PHE A 733 -27.80 -36.07 -47.54
C PHE A 733 -26.35 -36.59 -47.51
N ILE A 734 -25.87 -37.19 -46.41
CA ILE A 734 -24.54 -37.84 -46.36
C ILE A 734 -24.73 -39.35 -46.23
N THR A 735 -24.18 -40.11 -47.17
CA THR A 735 -24.23 -41.57 -47.17
C THR A 735 -22.93 -42.19 -46.64
N ALA A 736 -22.99 -43.47 -46.25
CA ALA A 736 -21.79 -44.24 -45.91
C ALA A 736 -20.85 -44.39 -47.13
N GLU A 737 -21.41 -44.41 -48.35
CA GLU A 737 -20.64 -44.43 -49.60
C GLU A 737 -19.81 -43.17 -49.78
N ASP A 738 -20.36 -41.98 -49.48
CA ASP A 738 -19.60 -40.72 -49.54
C ASP A 738 -18.41 -40.70 -48.56
N ILE A 739 -18.60 -41.29 -47.36
CA ILE A 739 -17.53 -41.42 -46.37
C ILE A 739 -16.47 -42.41 -46.84
N ASN A 740 -16.87 -43.55 -47.39
CA ASN A 740 -15.96 -44.56 -47.92
C ASN A 740 -15.12 -44.01 -49.08
N ASN A 741 -15.75 -43.27 -50.00
CA ASN A 741 -15.05 -42.61 -51.10
C ASN A 741 -13.99 -41.61 -50.59
N LEU A 742 -14.29 -40.85 -49.54
CA LEU A 742 -13.32 -39.93 -48.93
C LEU A 742 -12.19 -40.67 -48.19
N LEU A 743 -12.51 -41.79 -47.54
CA LEU A 743 -11.52 -42.65 -46.90
C LEU A 743 -10.57 -43.28 -47.93
N ASP A 744 -11.08 -43.70 -49.09
CA ASP A 744 -10.29 -44.21 -50.20
C ASP A 744 -9.38 -43.12 -50.78
N LEU A 745 -9.89 -41.90 -50.96
CA LEU A 745 -9.06 -40.75 -51.36
C LEU A 745 -7.95 -40.45 -50.35
N ILE A 746 -8.22 -40.55 -49.04
CA ILE A 746 -7.20 -40.36 -48.00
C ILE A 746 -6.12 -41.44 -48.08
N LYS A 747 -6.46 -42.71 -48.36
CA LYS A 747 -5.47 -43.78 -48.60
C LYS A 747 -4.53 -43.43 -49.73
N GLU A 748 -5.10 -43.09 -50.89
CA GLU A 748 -4.30 -42.79 -52.09
C GLU A 748 -3.31 -41.64 -51.82
N GLN A 749 -3.71 -40.66 -51.01
CA GLN A 749 -2.82 -39.58 -50.60
C GLN A 749 -1.74 -40.02 -49.60
N ILE A 750 -2.03 -40.95 -48.68
CA ILE A 750 -1.03 -41.53 -47.76
C ILE A 750 0.01 -42.33 -48.56
N ASP A 751 -0.42 -43.19 -49.48
CA ASP A 751 0.45 -44.02 -50.32
C ASP A 751 1.39 -43.17 -51.20
N GLN A 752 0.93 -41.99 -51.63
CA GLN A 752 1.75 -41.04 -52.38
C GLN A 752 2.85 -40.35 -51.54
N ILE A 753 2.68 -40.24 -50.22
CA ILE A 753 3.57 -39.53 -49.29
C ILE A 753 4.74 -40.41 -48.79
N GLU A 754 4.61 -41.73 -48.81
CA GLU A 754 5.62 -42.68 -48.31
C GLU A 754 6.99 -42.60 -49.03
N ASN A 755 7.12 -41.82 -50.10
CA ASN A 755 8.35 -41.69 -50.89
C ASN A 755 9.34 -40.57 -50.46
N GLY A 756 9.25 -39.98 -49.26
CA GLY A 756 10.38 -39.18 -48.77
C GLY A 756 10.24 -38.14 -47.63
N SER A 757 9.20 -38.15 -46.78
CA SER A 757 9.07 -37.10 -45.72
C SER A 757 8.27 -37.52 -44.46
N GLU A 758 8.55 -38.69 -43.86
CA GLU A 758 7.78 -39.20 -42.70
C GLU A 758 7.77 -38.27 -41.46
N ASP A 759 8.89 -37.59 -41.16
CA ASP A 759 8.99 -36.75 -39.96
C ASP A 759 8.07 -35.51 -39.98
N GLN A 760 7.66 -35.03 -41.16
CA GLN A 760 6.77 -33.87 -41.26
C GLN A 760 5.28 -34.23 -41.14
N VAL A 761 4.92 -35.51 -41.32
CA VAL A 761 3.52 -35.98 -41.48
C VAL A 761 3.04 -36.81 -40.27
N LYS A 762 3.96 -37.16 -39.36
CA LYS A 762 3.72 -37.98 -38.17
C LYS A 762 2.53 -37.54 -37.32
N ASP A 763 2.36 -36.24 -37.10
CA ASP A 763 1.25 -35.71 -36.30
C ASP A 763 -0.10 -35.82 -37.02
N ALA A 764 -0.14 -35.58 -38.35
CA ALA A 764 -1.34 -35.73 -39.15
C ALA A 764 -1.77 -37.20 -39.27
N LEU A 765 -0.81 -38.13 -39.42
CA LEU A 765 -1.06 -39.57 -39.41
C LEU A 765 -1.62 -40.03 -38.08
N LYS A 766 -1.05 -39.56 -36.96
CA LYS A 766 -1.56 -39.85 -35.62
C LYS A 766 -2.99 -39.31 -35.43
N TYR A 767 -3.27 -38.10 -35.91
CA TYR A 767 -4.62 -37.53 -35.87
C TYR A 767 -5.63 -38.39 -36.65
N PHE A 768 -5.28 -38.83 -37.86
CA PHE A 768 -6.11 -39.72 -38.66
C PHE A 768 -6.31 -41.10 -38.03
N GLN A 769 -5.27 -41.69 -37.42
CA GLN A 769 -5.37 -42.95 -36.67
C GLN A 769 -6.34 -42.83 -35.48
N ASN A 770 -6.31 -41.71 -34.76
CA ASN A 770 -7.28 -41.44 -33.70
C ASN A 770 -8.71 -41.33 -34.25
N THR A 771 -8.90 -40.69 -35.40
CA THR A 771 -10.20 -40.65 -36.09
C THR A 771 -10.67 -42.08 -36.44
N LYS A 772 -9.81 -42.93 -37.02
CA LYS A 772 -10.15 -44.34 -37.29
C LYS A 772 -10.58 -45.09 -36.03
N ALA A 773 -9.84 -44.92 -34.93
CA ALA A 773 -10.19 -45.54 -33.65
C ALA A 773 -11.56 -45.09 -33.14
N ALA A 774 -11.88 -43.80 -33.28
CA ALA A 774 -13.19 -43.25 -32.91
C ALA A 774 -14.33 -43.82 -33.79
N ILE A 775 -14.12 -43.99 -35.09
CA ILE A 775 -15.13 -44.63 -35.96
C ILE A 775 -15.32 -46.10 -35.53
N LYS A 776 -14.24 -46.83 -35.21
CA LYS A 776 -14.31 -48.23 -34.77
C LYS A 776 -15.12 -48.39 -33.47
N LEU A 777 -14.92 -47.50 -32.49
CA LEU A 777 -15.75 -47.48 -31.28
C LEU A 777 -17.23 -47.24 -31.63
N LYS A 778 -17.53 -46.30 -32.52
CA LYS A 778 -18.91 -46.04 -32.97
C LYS A 778 -19.53 -47.20 -33.75
N GLN A 779 -18.75 -48.04 -34.42
CA GLN A 779 -19.23 -49.26 -35.08
C GLN A 779 -19.69 -50.33 -34.09
N GLU A 780 -19.07 -50.38 -32.91
CA GLU A 780 -19.45 -51.28 -31.82
C GLU A 780 -20.75 -50.78 -31.14
N GLU A 781 -20.93 -49.46 -31.05
CA GLU A 781 -22.10 -48.83 -30.40
C GLU A 781 -23.34 -48.67 -31.31
N GLN A 782 -23.16 -48.37 -32.60
CA GLN A 782 -24.24 -47.98 -33.51
C GLN A 782 -24.19 -48.75 -34.84
N SER A 783 -25.31 -49.38 -35.23
CA SER A 783 -25.38 -50.23 -36.43
C SER A 783 -25.10 -49.49 -37.73
N LYS A 784 -25.48 -48.20 -37.84
CA LYS A 784 -25.27 -47.39 -39.05
C LYS A 784 -23.80 -47.24 -39.44
N TYR A 785 -22.90 -47.20 -38.46
CA TYR A 785 -21.47 -47.05 -38.73
C TYR A 785 -20.82 -48.32 -39.31
N LYS A 786 -21.49 -49.48 -39.29
CA LYS A 786 -20.97 -50.74 -39.83
C LYS A 786 -20.77 -50.71 -41.34
N ASP A 787 -21.49 -49.83 -42.04
CA ASP A 787 -21.38 -49.65 -43.49
C ASP A 787 -20.14 -48.81 -43.88
N ILE A 788 -19.39 -48.30 -42.90
CA ILE A 788 -18.15 -47.55 -43.11
C ILE A 788 -16.94 -48.52 -43.09
N ASN A 789 -16.22 -48.61 -44.20
CA ASN A 789 -15.11 -49.53 -44.39
C ASN A 789 -13.79 -48.98 -43.83
N ILE A 790 -13.59 -49.10 -42.52
CA ILE A 790 -12.33 -48.70 -41.86
C ILE A 790 -11.19 -49.68 -42.17
N HIS A 791 -11.52 -50.96 -42.40
CA HIS A 791 -10.55 -52.05 -42.52
C HIS A 791 -9.78 -52.10 -43.83
N ALA A 792 -10.18 -51.31 -44.83
CA ALA A 792 -9.46 -51.25 -46.09
C ALA A 792 -8.21 -50.35 -46.02
N ILE A 793 -8.03 -49.54 -44.96
CA ILE A 793 -7.02 -48.45 -44.81
C ILE A 793 -5.99 -48.79 -43.75
#